data_AF-A0A1V5VCJ4-F1
#
_entry.id   AF-A0A1V5VCJ4-F1
#
_cell.length_a   1.000
_cell.length_b   1.000
_cell.length_c   1.000
_cell.angle_alpha   90.00
_cell.angle_beta   90.00
_cell.angle_gamma   90.00
#
_symmetry.space_group_name_H-M   'P 1'
#
loop_
_entity.id
_entity.type
_entity.pdbx_description
1 polymer ?
#
loop_
_entity_poly.entity_id
_entity_poly.type
_entity_poly.pdbx_seq_one_letter_code
_entity_poly.pdbx_strand_id
1 'polypeptide(L)'
;MNKTFFFSILLAAALPGSSAEPSISPEAEAFLNGLPKSERIGRVVPVEVPSAGCGKMTAPRFSESEKKLFAKAVPASAIRAWQMPEKWRVEYSGSIAGGAFPLVSEKVSDPGGLVWRIQTPGTAVFSSGTVLNGWKRYLVGVTAKGKGKVAPWILGDGTPGVRPLTAPEENLTETYRSRFWLLDDRDANHGKAWRYAGLRFSGKVEVSRFEVYEVSRSGESLVDGEVTAVSRLPDRITADYPDCNYTLKFKVNNVISGQETAQFIQLLCPAFLAGKKTACFNLKAGDKLELALVPFDDMPEEVRIRKQFDVLGLFDLDSYYVCNARKLPALIPADVVFKGGMPYRSRFGYSVNPPLPESAEAERKRRIETDRAELEKRLAAAGNAGDFNREFELCWKKNQSRYSRIGKYFSTVTQKYENGNKLFWGRVGQGFFALPENYRPARPESLSEHNIAALKSLNDYLALNRIQLIVLIQPEFYDLAAAMLNPEWRDRIDVNSAAMALALLRAGVEAVYTMDAVLRTAEQYEFSFLYPDNDHPAWGVQDAMAALMTERLKRFPPEMLGRKLRPDAFSVTKETGWCGDNFRYPAGVDLGGRRPDTPVLHDTYRAGGKWVFSDPSSPILLMGNSHIQSPMPQGSLAVALARKSGWLPHNYYSGGVGPAYALPISLLMKQDEFIKGKRVCFYFFNAFLAQLDLLDLRDFDRLRQEISGKKVIFDFPLEPLKISDTRPVLSSPAWEEVRNQNPDAVFLTYPPELKLVPLFSGKLPAEVKTDKKLYLLLSLTQFPGRPVWIAVNGKRYHISLVKAPFWRTEILEVPLSGDRLTIELVPGKPGWPAVGLRQMKLLQ
;
A
#
# COMPACT_ATOMS: atom_id res chain seq x y z
N MET A 1 -2.75 -58.96 28.04
CA MET A 1 -1.47 -58.28 27.73
C MET A 1 -1.73 -56.78 27.62
N ASN A 2 -1.09 -56.03 28.52
CA ASN A 2 -0.80 -54.59 28.57
C ASN A 2 -1.84 -53.56 28.13
N LYS A 3 -2.56 -53.05 29.15
CA LYS A 3 -3.01 -51.66 29.26
C LYS A 3 -1.88 -50.87 29.93
N THR A 4 -1.57 -49.66 29.46
CA THR A 4 -0.70 -48.72 30.18
C THR A 4 -1.47 -47.43 30.46
N PHE A 5 -1.68 -47.20 31.75
CA PHE A 5 -2.16 -46.00 32.40
C PHE A 5 -1.13 -44.86 32.29
N PHE A 6 -1.59 -43.62 32.10
CA PHE A 6 -0.81 -42.41 32.39
C PHE A 6 -1.22 -41.90 33.78
N PHE A 7 -0.25 -41.85 34.71
CA PHE A 7 -0.33 -41.07 35.94
C PHE A 7 0.62 -39.88 35.78
N SER A 8 0.08 -38.67 35.85
CA SER A 8 0.87 -37.45 36.03
C SER A 8 0.96 -37.18 37.53
N ILE A 9 2.14 -37.28 38.11
CA ILE A 9 2.41 -36.77 39.46
C ILE A 9 2.93 -35.34 39.30
N LEU A 10 2.11 -34.37 39.71
CA LEU A 10 2.57 -33.05 40.13
C LEU A 10 3.43 -33.24 41.38
N LEU A 11 4.69 -32.81 41.32
CA LEU A 11 5.50 -32.55 42.50
C LEU A 11 5.95 -31.08 42.42
N ALA A 12 5.03 -30.21 42.84
CA ALA A 12 5.36 -28.89 43.32
C ALA A 12 5.98 -29.07 44.71
N ALA A 13 7.30 -29.05 44.80
CA ALA A 13 7.96 -28.79 46.07
C ALA A 13 7.93 -27.28 46.31
N ALA A 14 6.86 -26.83 46.97
CA ALA A 14 6.82 -25.51 47.58
C ALA A 14 7.86 -25.48 48.73
N LEU A 15 8.93 -24.71 48.56
CA LEU A 15 9.64 -24.16 49.72
C LEU A 15 8.79 -22.97 50.23
N PRO A 16 8.43 -22.92 51.52
CA PRO A 16 7.69 -21.81 52.08
C PRO A 16 8.66 -20.64 52.31
N GLY A 17 8.53 -19.57 51.53
CA GLY A 17 9.26 -18.33 51.76
C GLY A 17 9.18 -17.32 50.61
N SER A 18 8.30 -16.32 50.77
CA SER A 18 8.08 -15.11 49.96
C SER A 18 7.37 -15.28 48.60
N SER A 19 6.04 -15.15 48.65
CA SER A 19 5.17 -14.81 47.51
C SER A 19 5.22 -13.30 47.20
N ALA A 20 6.41 -12.73 47.07
CA ALA A 20 6.52 -11.39 46.49
C ALA A 20 6.54 -11.58 44.97
N GLU A 21 5.56 -11.01 44.26
CA GLU A 21 5.71 -10.83 42.81
C GLU A 21 7.09 -10.20 42.54
N PRO A 22 7.89 -10.74 41.61
CA PRO A 22 9.21 -10.19 41.36
C PRO A 22 9.06 -8.70 40.98
N SER A 23 9.53 -7.81 41.85
CA SER A 23 9.46 -6.38 41.66
C SER A 23 10.68 -5.90 40.87
N ILE A 24 10.48 -4.89 40.02
CA ILE A 24 11.59 -4.20 39.35
C ILE A 24 12.51 -3.58 40.41
N SER A 25 13.84 -3.63 40.20
CA SER A 25 14.75 -2.95 41.11
C SER A 25 14.58 -1.42 41.01
N PRO A 26 14.69 -0.66 42.12
CA PRO A 26 14.61 0.80 42.08
C PRO A 26 15.60 1.43 41.10
N GLU A 27 16.77 0.81 40.92
CA GLU A 27 17.78 1.26 39.98
C GLU A 27 17.41 0.99 38.51
N ALA A 28 16.73 -0.13 38.22
CA ALA A 28 16.17 -0.41 36.90
C ALA A 28 15.04 0.58 36.57
N GLU A 29 14.18 0.86 37.54
CA GLU A 29 13.09 1.83 37.39
C GLU A 29 13.61 3.26 37.15
N ALA A 30 14.64 3.68 37.90
CA ALA A 30 15.31 4.96 37.69
C ALA A 30 15.97 5.07 36.30
N PHE A 31 16.59 3.99 35.81
CA PHE A 31 17.15 3.95 34.45
C PHE A 31 16.05 4.12 33.38
N LEU A 32 14.94 3.38 33.51
CA LEU A 32 13.82 3.47 32.58
C LEU A 32 13.17 4.85 32.55
N ASN A 33 13.04 5.49 33.71
CA ASN A 33 12.49 6.84 33.83
C ASN A 33 13.42 7.93 33.24
N GLY A 34 14.72 7.66 33.18
CA GLY A 34 15.73 8.54 32.58
C GLY A 34 15.86 8.45 31.05
N LEU A 35 15.19 7.50 30.40
CA LEU A 35 15.24 7.34 28.94
C LEU A 35 14.51 8.50 28.20
N PRO A 36 14.99 8.89 27.01
CA PRO A 36 14.27 9.81 26.12
C PRO A 36 12.81 9.37 25.94
N LYS A 37 11.88 10.32 25.75
CA LYS A 37 10.44 10.02 25.64
C LYS A 37 10.12 8.99 24.52
N SER A 38 10.90 8.98 23.44
CA SER A 38 10.84 8.01 22.34
C SER A 38 11.34 6.60 22.68
N GLU A 39 12.07 6.46 23.79
CA GLU A 39 12.67 5.20 24.26
C GLU A 39 12.06 4.71 25.58
N ARG A 40 11.11 5.46 26.15
CA ARG A 40 10.36 5.03 27.33
C ARG A 40 9.67 3.69 27.07
N ILE A 41 9.54 2.91 28.13
CA ILE A 41 9.12 1.50 28.07
C ILE A 41 7.78 1.37 28.77
N GLY A 42 6.89 0.53 28.22
CA GLY A 42 5.52 0.37 28.73
C GLY A 42 5.40 -0.65 29.87
N ARG A 43 5.78 -1.91 29.61
CA ARG A 43 5.69 -3.02 30.57
C ARG A 43 7.04 -3.67 30.76
N VAL A 44 7.38 -3.94 32.01
CA VAL A 44 8.58 -4.65 32.43
C VAL A 44 8.13 -6.00 33.00
N VAL A 45 8.59 -7.10 32.40
CA VAL A 45 8.33 -8.44 32.96
C VAL A 45 9.66 -8.99 33.49
N PRO A 46 9.77 -9.25 34.81
CA PRO A 46 10.94 -9.89 35.38
C PRO A 46 11.10 -11.29 34.80
N VAL A 47 12.32 -11.61 34.39
CA VAL A 47 12.68 -12.96 33.97
C VAL A 47 13.37 -13.62 35.16
N GLU A 48 12.78 -14.68 35.73
CA GLU A 48 13.42 -15.41 36.84
C GLU A 48 14.78 -15.96 36.40
N VAL A 49 15.83 -15.50 37.10
CA VAL A 49 17.19 -16.02 37.02
C VAL A 49 17.42 -16.77 38.33
N PRO A 50 17.70 -18.09 38.32
CA PRO A 50 17.94 -18.84 39.55
C PRO A 50 19.08 -18.20 40.35
N SER A 51 18.77 -17.74 41.57
CA SER A 51 19.73 -17.16 42.51
C SER A 51 20.56 -18.26 43.19
N ALA A 52 21.36 -19.00 42.42
CA ALA A 52 22.45 -19.77 43.01
C ALA A 52 23.48 -18.76 43.52
N GLY A 53 23.70 -18.71 44.84
CA GLY A 53 24.51 -17.70 45.52
C GLY A 53 25.80 -17.34 44.78
N CYS A 54 25.85 -16.13 44.22
CA CYS A 54 27.02 -15.61 43.53
C CYS A 54 28.16 -15.37 44.54
N GLY A 55 28.96 -16.41 44.82
CA GLY A 55 30.24 -16.27 45.53
C GLY A 55 31.29 -15.51 44.72
N LYS A 56 32.44 -15.19 45.33
CA LYS A 56 33.60 -14.55 44.67
C LYS A 56 34.04 -15.35 43.44
N MET A 57 33.68 -14.88 42.25
CA MET A 57 34.15 -15.45 40.99
C MET A 57 35.48 -14.80 40.60
N THR A 58 36.53 -15.60 40.43
CA THR A 58 37.82 -15.11 39.93
C THR A 58 38.04 -15.70 38.54
N ALA A 59 38.34 -14.88 37.54
CA ALA A 59 38.62 -15.39 36.20
C ALA A 59 39.82 -16.36 36.25
N PRO A 60 39.71 -17.57 35.68
CA PRO A 60 40.80 -18.54 35.69
C PRO A 60 42.03 -17.99 34.98
N ARG A 61 43.21 -18.17 35.58
CA ARG A 61 44.50 -17.82 34.97
C ARG A 61 45.03 -19.00 34.17
N PHE A 62 45.07 -18.86 32.85
CA PHE A 62 45.65 -19.86 31.95
C PHE A 62 47.11 -19.52 31.63
N SER A 63 47.98 -20.52 31.68
CA SER A 63 49.34 -20.48 31.14
C SER A 63 49.33 -20.32 29.60
N GLU A 64 50.42 -19.82 29.01
CA GLU A 64 50.48 -19.62 27.55
C GLU A 64 50.30 -20.90 26.73
N SER A 65 50.73 -22.05 27.26
CA SER A 65 50.49 -23.36 26.64
C SER A 65 48.99 -23.71 26.62
N GLU A 66 48.27 -23.44 27.71
CA GLU A 66 46.82 -23.66 27.79
C GLU A 66 46.06 -22.71 26.86
N LYS A 67 46.47 -21.44 26.78
CA LYS A 67 45.88 -20.48 25.84
C LYS A 67 46.05 -20.91 24.37
N LYS A 68 47.22 -21.44 24.01
CA LYS A 68 47.50 -22.00 22.67
C LYS A 68 46.68 -23.26 22.39
N LEU A 69 46.37 -24.05 23.43
CA LEU A 69 45.52 -25.25 23.34
C LEU A 69 44.06 -24.88 23.03
N PHE A 70 43.52 -23.87 23.72
CA PHE A 70 42.15 -23.37 23.51
C PHE A 70 41.97 -22.59 22.19
N ALA A 71 43.05 -22.06 21.61
CA ALA A 71 43.01 -21.32 20.34
C ALA A 71 42.89 -22.22 19.09
N LYS A 72 43.17 -23.53 19.20
CA LYS A 72 42.93 -24.47 18.11
C LYS A 72 41.46 -24.90 18.13
N ALA A 73 40.75 -24.76 17.02
CA ALA A 73 39.36 -25.22 16.89
C ALA A 73 39.30 -26.74 17.06
N VAL A 74 39.00 -27.21 18.27
CA VAL A 74 38.81 -28.64 18.57
C VAL A 74 37.34 -28.98 18.28
N PRO A 75 37.04 -29.99 17.43
CA PRO A 75 35.68 -30.45 17.23
C PRO A 75 35.05 -30.88 18.56
N ALA A 76 33.77 -30.59 18.78
CA ALA A 76 33.07 -30.88 20.04
C ALA A 76 33.14 -32.38 20.46
N SER A 77 33.35 -33.28 19.50
CA SER A 77 33.55 -34.71 19.72
C SER A 77 34.89 -35.07 20.38
N ALA A 78 35.96 -34.29 20.16
CA ALA A 78 37.29 -34.56 20.70
C ALA A 78 37.46 -34.10 22.17
N ILE A 79 36.55 -33.27 22.67
CA ILE A 79 36.57 -32.75 24.05
C ILE A 79 36.08 -33.81 25.05
N ARG A 80 35.27 -34.79 24.62
CA ARG A 80 34.73 -35.86 25.50
C ARG A 80 35.78 -36.79 26.10
N ALA A 81 36.98 -36.83 25.54
CA ALA A 81 38.04 -37.78 25.91
C ALA A 81 39.09 -37.21 26.88
N TRP A 82 38.95 -35.97 27.35
CA TRP A 82 39.94 -35.34 28.22
C TRP A 82 39.60 -35.54 29.71
N GLN A 83 40.46 -36.28 30.43
CA GLN A 83 40.49 -36.23 31.89
C GLN A 83 41.21 -34.95 32.34
N MET A 84 40.54 -34.11 33.13
CA MET A 84 41.15 -32.90 33.67
C MET A 84 42.16 -33.23 34.79
N PRO A 85 43.28 -32.49 34.91
CA PRO A 85 44.22 -32.66 36.02
C PRO A 85 43.59 -32.31 37.37
N GLU A 86 43.90 -33.07 38.42
CA GLU A 86 43.39 -32.92 39.80
C GLU A 86 43.55 -31.51 40.42
N LYS A 87 44.41 -30.66 39.85
CA LYS A 87 44.70 -29.30 40.35
C LYS A 87 43.62 -28.26 40.00
N TRP A 88 42.60 -28.62 39.23
CA TRP A 88 41.50 -27.75 38.79
C TRP A 88 40.30 -27.77 39.76
N ARG A 89 40.54 -27.72 41.08
CA ARG A 89 39.47 -27.53 42.08
C ARG A 89 39.04 -26.06 42.14
N VAL A 90 37.81 -25.78 41.72
CA VAL A 90 37.11 -24.54 42.10
C VAL A 90 36.59 -24.76 43.52
N GLU A 91 37.12 -24.02 44.50
CA GLU A 91 36.57 -24.01 45.85
C GLU A 91 35.17 -23.37 45.81
N TYR A 92 34.16 -24.22 45.93
CA TYR A 92 32.78 -23.80 46.16
C TYR A 92 32.34 -24.33 47.52
N SER A 93 32.03 -23.43 48.45
CA SER A 93 31.48 -23.78 49.77
C SER A 93 29.95 -23.91 49.65
N GLY A 94 29.48 -25.07 49.23
CA GLY A 94 28.06 -25.41 49.20
C GLY A 94 27.84 -26.85 48.75
N SER A 95 27.19 -27.68 49.56
CA SER A 95 26.98 -29.10 49.26
C SER A 95 25.97 -29.28 48.13
N ILE A 96 26.40 -29.88 47.02
CA ILE A 96 25.50 -30.50 46.02
C ILE A 96 25.65 -32.01 46.17
N ALA A 97 24.61 -32.65 46.69
CA ALA A 97 24.47 -34.10 46.64
C ALA A 97 24.13 -34.50 45.19
N GLY A 98 24.96 -35.35 44.59
CA GLY A 98 24.79 -35.86 43.23
C GLY A 98 25.76 -35.20 42.25
N GLY A 99 26.86 -35.88 41.96
CA GLY A 99 27.95 -35.37 41.15
C GLY A 99 27.60 -35.23 39.65
N ALA A 100 27.95 -34.07 39.10
CA ALA A 100 28.46 -33.88 37.74
C ALA A 100 29.06 -32.46 37.64
N PHE A 101 30.38 -32.36 37.44
CA PHE A 101 31.08 -31.09 37.17
C PHE A 101 30.99 -30.77 35.66
N PRO A 102 30.67 -29.54 35.23
CA PRO A 102 30.32 -29.29 33.84
C PRO A 102 31.56 -29.00 32.96
N LEU A 103 31.80 -29.86 31.98
CA LEU A 103 32.44 -29.51 30.71
C LEU A 103 31.58 -30.07 29.57
N VAL A 104 31.19 -29.16 28.68
CA VAL A 104 30.07 -29.29 27.74
C VAL A 104 30.24 -30.45 26.76
N SER A 105 29.24 -31.34 26.67
CA SER A 105 28.69 -31.79 25.38
C SER A 105 27.30 -32.43 25.52
N GLU A 106 26.37 -31.95 24.68
CA GLU A 106 25.08 -32.54 24.26
C GLU A 106 23.89 -32.63 25.23
N LYS A 107 22.82 -31.93 24.80
CA LYS A 107 21.38 -32.16 24.99
C LYS A 107 20.92 -32.70 26.36
N VAL A 108 20.71 -31.78 27.30
CA VAL A 108 19.87 -32.04 28.48
C VAL A 108 18.61 -31.21 28.37
N SER A 109 17.47 -31.89 28.33
CA SER A 109 16.12 -31.34 28.31
C SER A 109 15.62 -30.91 29.70
N ASP A 110 16.52 -30.50 30.61
CA ASP A 110 16.14 -30.03 31.95
C ASP A 110 16.24 -28.50 32.08
N PRO A 111 15.17 -27.82 32.49
CA PRO A 111 15.19 -26.41 32.83
C PRO A 111 15.78 -26.25 34.24
N GLY A 112 17.08 -25.97 34.35
CA GLY A 112 17.69 -25.67 35.66
C GLY A 112 19.22 -25.64 35.78
N GLY A 113 19.98 -26.01 34.73
CA GLY A 113 21.45 -26.07 34.80
C GLY A 113 22.16 -24.75 34.52
N LEU A 114 23.15 -24.41 35.36
CA LEU A 114 24.17 -23.38 35.07
C LEU A 114 25.19 -23.91 34.07
N VAL A 115 25.33 -23.25 32.93
CA VAL A 115 26.30 -23.65 31.88
C VAL A 115 27.44 -22.63 31.83
N TRP A 116 28.68 -23.11 31.92
CA TRP A 116 29.89 -22.33 31.72
C TRP A 116 30.48 -22.63 30.34
N ARG A 117 30.69 -21.61 29.51
CA ARG A 117 31.34 -21.76 28.19
C ARG A 117 32.53 -20.83 28.07
N ILE A 118 33.73 -21.38 27.91
CA ILE A 118 34.94 -20.58 27.70
C ILE A 118 35.08 -20.34 26.19
N GLN A 119 34.84 -19.10 25.76
CA GLN A 119 34.86 -18.74 24.33
C GLN A 119 36.18 -18.08 23.91
N THR A 120 36.97 -17.55 24.85
CA THR A 120 38.33 -17.01 24.66
C THR A 120 39.14 -17.08 25.96
N PRO A 121 40.49 -17.11 25.91
CA PRO A 121 41.31 -17.10 27.12
C PRO A 121 41.08 -15.80 27.93
N GLY A 122 40.71 -15.93 29.20
CA GLY A 122 40.48 -14.78 30.11
C GLY A 122 39.04 -14.27 30.17
N THR A 123 38.09 -14.95 29.52
CA THR A 123 36.66 -14.64 29.61
C THR A 123 35.90 -15.79 30.27
N ALA A 124 35.24 -15.53 31.40
CA ALA A 124 34.24 -16.43 31.96
C ALA A 124 32.84 -15.97 31.49
N VAL A 125 32.03 -16.92 31.07
CA VAL A 125 30.67 -16.70 30.59
C VAL A 125 29.71 -17.36 31.55
N PHE A 126 28.85 -16.55 32.15
CA PHE A 126 27.71 -17.01 32.92
C PHE A 126 26.49 -17.03 32.00
N SER A 127 25.82 -18.18 31.87
CA SER A 127 24.49 -18.24 31.27
C SER A 127 23.54 -18.95 32.23
N SER A 128 22.51 -18.26 32.69
CA SER A 128 21.32 -18.94 33.19
C SER A 128 20.49 -19.36 31.98
N GLY A 129 20.00 -20.59 32.00
CA GLY A 129 19.18 -21.16 30.92
C GLY A 129 17.79 -20.55 30.83
N THR A 130 17.62 -19.23 30.98
CA THR A 130 16.30 -18.62 30.83
C THR A 130 16.02 -18.37 29.36
N VAL A 131 15.04 -19.11 28.87
CA VAL A 131 14.58 -19.08 27.50
C VAL A 131 13.90 -17.76 27.24
N LEU A 132 14.50 -16.93 26.40
CA LEU A 132 13.83 -15.73 25.92
C LEU A 132 13.14 -16.04 24.59
N ASN A 133 11.85 -15.76 24.51
CA ASN A 133 11.11 -15.79 23.25
C ASN A 133 11.58 -14.62 22.37
N GLY A 134 11.92 -14.88 21.10
CA GLY A 134 12.47 -13.86 20.20
C GLY A 134 11.54 -12.67 19.95
N TRP A 135 12.14 -11.56 19.50
CA TRP A 135 11.51 -10.26 19.14
C TRP A 135 11.13 -9.34 20.30
N LYS A 136 11.92 -9.34 21.39
CA LYS A 136 11.71 -8.46 22.54
C LYS A 136 12.93 -7.57 22.76
N ARG A 137 12.74 -6.36 23.30
CA ARG A 137 13.84 -5.63 23.93
C ARG A 137 14.06 -6.23 25.30
N TYR A 138 15.33 -6.27 25.71
CA TYR A 138 15.70 -6.70 27.04
C TYR A 138 16.45 -5.59 27.74
N LEU A 139 16.03 -5.29 28.96
CA LEU A 139 16.81 -4.49 29.90
C LEU A 139 17.63 -5.47 30.72
N VAL A 140 18.95 -5.42 30.58
CA VAL A 140 19.86 -6.29 31.32
C VAL A 140 20.57 -5.46 32.38
N GLY A 141 20.42 -5.84 33.65
CA GLY A 141 21.07 -5.22 34.80
C GLY A 141 22.23 -6.07 35.32
N VAL A 142 23.38 -5.47 35.58
CA VAL A 142 24.52 -6.12 36.26
C VAL A 142 24.93 -5.26 37.44
N THR A 143 24.99 -5.84 38.63
CA THR A 143 25.64 -5.23 39.80
C THR A 143 26.93 -5.99 40.08
N ALA A 144 28.06 -5.29 40.00
CA ALA A 144 29.37 -5.89 40.21
C ALA A 144 30.38 -4.92 40.87
N LYS A 145 31.42 -5.46 41.52
CA LYS A 145 32.56 -4.71 42.07
C LYS A 145 33.90 -5.31 41.62
N GLY A 146 34.98 -4.55 41.76
CA GLY A 146 36.36 -5.00 41.48
C GLY A 146 37.02 -4.32 40.28
N LYS A 147 38.18 -4.84 39.85
CA LYS A 147 39.00 -4.30 38.75
C LYS A 147 38.93 -5.22 37.53
N GLY A 148 38.25 -4.78 36.48
CA GLY A 148 38.02 -5.59 35.30
C GLY A 148 37.01 -5.00 34.33
N LYS A 149 36.45 -5.83 33.45
CA LYS A 149 35.40 -5.45 32.49
C LYS A 149 34.17 -6.31 32.60
N VAL A 150 33.00 -5.76 32.31
CA VAL A 150 31.72 -6.48 32.19
C VAL A 150 30.97 -6.08 30.92
N ALA A 151 30.30 -7.04 30.28
CA ALA A 151 29.41 -6.81 29.16
C ALA A 151 28.29 -7.89 29.12
N PRO A 152 27.00 -7.53 29.25
CA PRO A 152 25.93 -8.48 29.00
C PRO A 152 25.84 -8.81 27.50
N TRP A 153 25.30 -9.98 27.20
CA TRP A 153 25.08 -10.43 25.84
C TRP A 153 23.88 -11.38 25.76
N ILE A 154 23.28 -11.47 24.57
CA ILE A 154 22.19 -12.41 24.26
C ILE A 154 22.62 -13.27 23.07
N LEU A 155 22.70 -14.58 23.27
CA LEU A 155 23.09 -15.56 22.26
C LEU A 155 21.87 -16.33 21.77
N GLY A 156 21.73 -16.52 20.45
CA GLY A 156 20.82 -17.53 19.90
C GLY A 156 21.40 -18.95 20.00
N ASP A 157 20.55 -19.96 19.99
CA ASP A 157 20.81 -21.42 20.10
C ASP A 157 21.87 -22.06 19.16
N GLY A 158 22.77 -21.31 18.54
CA GLY A 158 23.86 -21.83 17.72
C GLY A 158 23.49 -21.97 16.24
N THR A 159 22.34 -21.45 15.82
CA THR A 159 21.98 -21.36 14.39
C THR A 159 23.06 -20.56 13.62
N PRO A 160 23.70 -21.14 12.58
CA PRO A 160 24.74 -20.45 11.81
C PRO A 160 24.24 -19.13 11.24
N GLY A 161 24.95 -18.03 11.53
CA GLY A 161 24.62 -16.68 11.05
C GLY A 161 23.93 -15.77 12.05
N VAL A 162 23.57 -16.25 13.25
CA VAL A 162 23.03 -15.40 14.32
C VAL A 162 24.18 -14.69 15.05
N ARG A 163 24.30 -13.36 14.85
CA ARG A 163 25.26 -12.56 15.63
C ARG A 163 24.76 -12.41 17.08
N PRO A 164 25.64 -12.57 18.09
CA PRO A 164 25.28 -12.24 19.46
C PRO A 164 24.98 -10.75 19.59
N LEU A 165 23.87 -10.42 20.27
CA LEU A 165 23.65 -9.04 20.72
C LEU A 165 24.59 -8.82 21.90
N THR A 166 25.59 -7.96 21.73
CA THR A 166 26.61 -7.68 22.74
C THR A 166 26.54 -6.22 23.12
N ALA A 167 26.40 -5.93 24.42
CA ALA A 167 26.62 -4.59 24.92
C ALA A 167 28.12 -4.20 24.80
N PRO A 168 28.44 -2.90 24.74
CA PRO A 168 29.81 -2.44 24.90
C PRO A 168 30.43 -2.93 26.22
N GLU A 169 31.73 -3.25 26.20
CA GLU A 169 32.46 -3.57 27.44
C GLU A 169 32.61 -2.31 28.31
N GLU A 170 32.24 -2.41 29.58
CA GLU A 170 32.48 -1.35 30.57
C GLU A 170 33.59 -1.72 31.56
N ASN A 171 34.42 -0.74 31.90
CA ASN A 171 35.47 -0.89 32.92
C ASN A 171 34.92 -0.68 34.34
N LEU A 172 35.20 -1.62 35.24
CA LEU A 172 34.92 -1.52 36.68
C LEU A 172 36.16 -1.05 37.46
N THR A 173 35.93 -0.13 38.40
CA THR A 173 36.98 0.60 39.14
C THR A 173 36.86 0.43 40.67
N GLU A 174 36.69 -0.80 41.14
CA GLU A 174 36.63 -1.24 42.56
C GLU A 174 35.30 -1.08 43.31
N THR A 175 34.45 -0.10 42.97
CA THR A 175 33.15 0.10 43.65
C THR A 175 32.03 -0.77 43.08
N TYR A 176 31.02 -1.09 43.90
CA TYR A 176 29.77 -1.68 43.41
C TYR A 176 29.09 -0.69 42.46
N ARG A 177 28.85 -1.12 41.23
CA ARG A 177 28.05 -0.35 40.27
C ARG A 177 26.96 -1.23 39.69
N SER A 178 25.72 -0.77 39.85
CA SER A 178 24.59 -1.26 39.06
C SER A 178 24.64 -0.57 37.71
N ARG A 179 24.63 -1.37 36.65
CA ARG A 179 24.61 -0.91 35.26
C ARG A 179 23.51 -1.61 34.51
N PHE A 180 22.83 -0.86 33.65
CA PHE A 180 21.74 -1.36 32.84
C PHE A 180 22.02 -1.10 31.37
N TRP A 181 21.71 -2.09 30.54
CA TRP A 181 21.84 -2.02 29.09
C TRP A 181 20.51 -2.39 28.45
N LEU A 182 20.09 -1.60 27.47
CA LEU A 182 18.97 -1.94 26.62
C LEU A 182 19.49 -2.68 25.39
N LEU A 183 19.14 -3.95 25.25
CA LEU A 183 19.52 -4.79 24.12
C LEU A 183 18.31 -4.95 23.20
N ASP A 184 18.44 -4.50 21.95
CA ASP A 184 17.37 -4.52 20.94
C ASP A 184 17.70 -5.58 19.87
N ASP A 185 16.87 -6.61 19.77
CA ASP A 185 16.99 -7.67 18.76
C ASP A 185 16.42 -7.17 17.41
N ARG A 186 17.08 -6.17 16.81
CA ARG A 186 16.64 -5.53 15.55
C ARG A 186 16.90 -6.38 14.29
N ASP A 187 17.83 -7.33 14.37
CA ASP A 187 18.31 -8.13 13.23
C ASP A 187 17.65 -9.53 13.17
N ALA A 188 16.32 -9.57 13.27
CA ALA A 188 15.60 -10.84 13.38
C ALA A 188 15.23 -11.43 12.00
N ASN A 189 16.20 -12.11 11.40
CA ASN A 189 15.89 -13.37 10.74
C ASN A 189 15.88 -14.48 11.81
N HIS A 190 15.05 -15.50 11.63
CA HIS A 190 14.98 -16.76 12.40
C HIS A 190 13.84 -16.84 13.45
N GLY A 191 12.87 -17.69 13.16
CA GLY A 191 11.81 -18.10 14.09
C GLY A 191 12.31 -19.05 15.17
N LYS A 192 11.49 -19.28 16.21
CA LYS A 192 11.65 -20.27 17.31
C LYS A 192 13.09 -20.53 17.80
N ALA A 193 13.97 -19.53 17.76
CA ALA A 193 15.31 -19.66 18.30
C ALA A 193 15.26 -19.38 19.81
N TRP A 194 15.72 -20.34 20.60
CA TRP A 194 15.87 -20.16 22.04
C TRP A 194 17.02 -19.17 22.24
N ARG A 195 16.77 -18.09 22.99
CA ARG A 195 17.79 -17.09 23.32
C ARG A 195 18.23 -17.26 24.76
N TYR A 196 19.53 -17.11 25.00
CA TYR A 196 20.13 -17.15 26.33
C TYR A 196 20.73 -15.79 26.66
N ALA A 197 20.35 -15.23 27.81
CA ALA A 197 21.07 -14.10 28.38
C ALA A 197 22.34 -14.59 29.06
N GLY A 198 23.42 -13.85 28.90
CA GLY A 198 24.65 -14.12 29.62
C GLY A 198 25.44 -12.86 29.95
N LEU A 199 26.48 -13.07 30.74
CA LEU A 199 27.40 -12.02 31.15
C LEU A 199 28.82 -12.41 30.78
N ARG A 200 29.51 -11.52 30.06
CA ARG A 200 30.94 -11.59 29.78
C ARG A 200 31.69 -10.74 30.80
N PHE A 201 32.76 -11.25 31.39
CA PHE A 201 33.64 -10.44 32.23
C PHE A 201 35.11 -10.84 32.13
N SER A 202 36.00 -9.91 32.49
CA SER A 202 37.45 -10.11 32.60
C SER A 202 38.01 -9.38 33.82
N GLY A 203 39.15 -9.81 34.36
CA GLY A 203 39.77 -9.22 35.55
C GLY A 203 39.27 -9.81 36.88
N LYS A 204 39.48 -9.09 37.99
CA LYS A 204 38.97 -9.44 39.33
C LYS A 204 37.63 -8.75 39.54
N VAL A 205 36.54 -9.38 39.09
CA VAL A 205 35.18 -8.84 39.15
C VAL A 205 34.29 -9.78 39.97
N GLU A 206 33.61 -9.25 40.97
CA GLU A 206 32.62 -9.95 41.79
C GLU A 206 31.23 -9.43 41.41
N VAL A 207 30.40 -10.29 40.81
CA VAL A 207 29.03 -9.97 40.38
C VAL A 207 28.07 -10.36 41.49
N SER A 208 27.35 -9.39 42.06
CA SER A 208 26.38 -9.63 43.13
C SER A 208 24.95 -9.75 42.64
N ARG A 209 24.63 -9.21 41.45
CA ARG A 209 23.28 -9.27 40.86
C ARG A 209 23.36 -9.29 39.34
N PHE A 210 22.56 -10.16 38.71
CA PHE A 210 22.34 -10.17 37.26
C PHE A 210 20.84 -10.28 37.02
N GLU A 211 20.28 -9.28 36.34
CA GLU A 211 18.84 -9.14 36.13
C GLU A 211 18.58 -9.04 34.64
N VAL A 212 17.49 -9.67 34.19
CA VAL A 212 17.02 -9.55 32.83
C VAL A 212 15.53 -9.23 32.91
N TYR A 213 15.14 -8.14 32.26
CA TYR A 213 13.75 -7.78 32.11
C TYR A 213 13.39 -7.77 30.64
N GLU A 214 12.23 -8.31 30.33
CA GLU A 214 11.59 -8.07 29.06
C GLU A 214 10.90 -6.71 29.08
N VAL A 215 11.09 -5.92 28.02
CA VAL A 215 10.59 -4.55 27.94
C VAL A 215 9.87 -4.29 26.61
N SER A 216 8.61 -3.85 26.67
CA SER A 216 7.81 -3.50 25.49
C SER A 216 8.17 -2.13 24.93
N ARG A 217 7.97 -1.89 23.63
CA ARG A 217 8.18 -0.56 23.04
C ARG A 217 7.08 0.39 23.50
N SER A 218 7.43 1.64 23.79
CA SER A 218 6.44 2.71 23.98
C SER A 218 5.49 2.77 22.77
N GLY A 219 4.18 2.71 23.02
CA GLY A 219 3.16 2.79 21.97
C GLY A 219 2.73 1.46 21.36
N GLU A 220 3.27 0.32 21.84
CA GLU A 220 2.86 -1.01 21.38
C GLU A 220 1.55 -1.47 22.06
N SER A 221 0.59 -1.91 21.25
CA SER A 221 -0.66 -2.56 21.69
C SER A 221 -0.57 -4.06 21.49
N LEU A 222 -0.88 -4.83 22.53
CA LEU A 222 -1.05 -6.27 22.46
C LEU A 222 -2.53 -6.59 22.31
N VAL A 223 -2.90 -7.28 21.25
CA VAL A 223 -4.28 -7.62 20.93
C VAL A 223 -4.42 -9.10 20.59
N ASP A 224 -5.61 -9.64 20.74
CA ASP A 224 -6.01 -10.89 20.08
C ASP A 224 -7.14 -10.67 19.08
N GLY A 225 -7.33 -11.63 18.18
CA GLY A 225 -8.37 -11.55 17.18
C GLY A 225 -8.19 -12.54 16.04
N GLU A 226 -8.96 -12.32 14.97
CA GLU A 226 -9.06 -13.22 13.84
C GLU A 226 -8.76 -12.51 12.52
N VAL A 227 -7.97 -13.17 11.67
CA VAL A 227 -7.73 -12.74 10.29
C VAL A 227 -9.00 -12.97 9.48
N THR A 228 -9.56 -11.92 8.89
CA THR A 228 -10.80 -11.98 8.08
C THR A 228 -10.54 -11.91 6.58
N ALA A 229 -9.40 -11.37 6.15
CA ALA A 229 -8.97 -11.35 4.75
C ALA A 229 -7.45 -11.16 4.66
N VAL A 230 -6.83 -11.64 3.57
CA VAL A 230 -5.38 -11.56 3.34
C VAL A 230 -5.09 -11.15 1.89
N SER A 231 -4.18 -10.19 1.70
CA SER A 231 -3.66 -9.87 0.37
C SER A 231 -2.84 -11.01 -0.22
N ARG A 232 -2.99 -11.25 -1.53
CA ARG A 232 -2.20 -12.26 -2.24
C ARG A 232 -0.73 -11.84 -2.28
N LEU A 233 0.14 -12.72 -1.77
CA LEU A 233 1.58 -12.51 -1.77
C LEU A 233 2.20 -12.79 -3.15
N PRO A 234 3.24 -12.02 -3.55
CA PRO A 234 4.08 -12.36 -4.69
C PRO A 234 4.92 -13.61 -4.39
N ASP A 235 5.41 -14.27 -5.43
CA ASP A 235 6.41 -15.32 -5.26
C ASP A 235 7.74 -14.71 -4.81
N ARG A 236 8.21 -15.12 -3.64
CA ARG A 236 9.46 -14.67 -3.03
C ARG A 236 10.68 -14.95 -3.92
N ILE A 237 10.63 -16.02 -4.73
CA ILE A 237 11.76 -16.42 -5.59
C ILE A 237 11.92 -15.45 -6.77
N THR A 238 10.81 -14.89 -7.26
CA THR A 238 10.79 -14.03 -8.45
C THR A 238 10.71 -12.55 -8.13
N ALA A 239 10.56 -12.17 -6.86
CA ALA A 239 10.55 -10.77 -6.41
C ALA A 239 11.93 -10.11 -6.63
N ASP A 240 11.93 -8.90 -7.21
CA ASP A 240 13.13 -8.09 -7.47
C ASP A 240 13.56 -7.21 -6.27
N TYR A 241 12.91 -7.40 -5.11
CA TYR A 241 13.19 -6.70 -3.86
C TYR A 241 13.39 -7.67 -2.68
N PRO A 242 14.30 -7.36 -1.74
CA PRO A 242 14.62 -8.25 -0.62
C PRO A 242 13.58 -8.21 0.50
N ASP A 243 12.83 -7.13 0.64
CA ASP A 243 11.88 -6.90 1.74
C ASP A 243 10.48 -6.63 1.19
N CYS A 244 9.48 -7.30 1.76
CA CYS A 244 8.09 -7.16 1.34
C CYS A 244 7.15 -7.21 2.54
N ASN A 245 6.23 -6.25 2.60
CA ASN A 245 5.06 -6.27 3.46
C ASN A 245 3.81 -6.68 2.64
N TYR A 246 2.76 -7.10 3.33
CA TYR A 246 1.44 -7.32 2.74
C TYR A 246 0.34 -6.95 3.72
N THR A 247 -0.85 -6.63 3.19
CA THR A 247 -1.99 -6.25 4.01
C THR A 247 -2.87 -7.43 4.38
N LEU A 248 -3.44 -7.37 5.58
CA LEU A 248 -4.52 -8.26 6.01
C LEU A 248 -5.55 -7.52 6.85
N LYS A 249 -6.80 -7.97 6.80
CA LYS A 249 -7.89 -7.45 7.61
C LYS A 249 -7.99 -8.25 8.89
N PHE A 250 -7.96 -7.58 10.03
CA PHE A 250 -8.00 -8.23 11.33
C PHE A 250 -9.19 -7.74 12.14
N LYS A 251 -9.97 -8.68 12.65
CA LYS A 251 -11.05 -8.43 13.61
C LYS A 251 -10.46 -8.61 15.00
N VAL A 252 -10.21 -7.51 15.69
CA VAL A 252 -9.77 -7.50 17.08
C VAL A 252 -10.90 -8.04 17.94
N ASN A 253 -10.57 -9.00 18.80
CA ASN A 253 -11.47 -9.58 19.77
C ASN A 253 -11.19 -9.02 21.18
N ASN A 254 -9.92 -8.81 21.55
CA ASN A 254 -9.53 -8.10 22.76
C ASN A 254 -8.30 -7.21 22.56
N VAL A 255 -8.25 -6.10 23.30
CA VAL A 255 -7.02 -5.37 23.59
C VAL A 255 -6.50 -5.87 24.94
N ILE A 256 -5.47 -6.71 24.91
CA ILE A 256 -4.87 -7.32 26.11
C ILE A 256 -4.11 -6.26 26.92
N SER A 257 -3.40 -5.37 26.23
CA SER A 257 -2.72 -4.22 26.84
C SER A 257 -2.34 -3.16 25.80
N GLY A 258 -2.16 -1.91 26.21
CA GLY A 258 -1.72 -0.82 25.34
C GLY A 258 -2.85 0.14 24.98
N GLN A 259 -2.75 0.80 23.83
CA GLN A 259 -3.77 1.75 23.37
C GLN A 259 -5.00 1.01 22.83
N GLU A 260 -6.19 1.57 23.10
CA GLU A 260 -7.44 1.11 22.50
C GLU A 260 -7.37 1.16 20.96
N THR A 261 -7.82 0.09 20.32
CA THR A 261 -7.88 -0.05 18.86
C THR A 261 -9.33 -0.15 18.38
N ALA A 262 -9.54 0.09 17.08
CA ALA A 262 -10.80 -0.24 16.43
C ALA A 262 -11.03 -1.78 16.42
N GLN A 263 -12.29 -2.20 16.34
CA GLN A 263 -12.64 -3.63 16.24
C GLN A 263 -12.14 -4.25 14.92
N PHE A 264 -12.07 -3.46 13.85
CA PHE A 264 -11.50 -3.89 12.57
C PHE A 264 -10.33 -2.98 12.23
N ILE A 265 -9.17 -3.59 11.97
CA ILE A 265 -7.94 -2.88 11.64
C ILE A 265 -7.30 -3.48 10.38
N GLN A 266 -6.53 -2.66 9.69
CA GLN A 266 -5.63 -3.13 8.64
C GLN A 266 -4.29 -3.43 9.28
N LEU A 267 -3.75 -4.60 8.99
CA LEU A 267 -2.44 -5.00 9.43
C LEU A 267 -1.48 -5.03 8.26
N LEU A 268 -0.35 -4.34 8.39
CA LEU A 268 0.80 -4.52 7.54
C LEU A 268 1.70 -5.57 8.19
N CYS A 269 1.76 -6.72 7.55
CA CYS A 269 2.57 -7.84 8.00
C CYS A 269 3.82 -7.94 7.14
N PRO A 270 5.01 -8.12 7.72
CA PRO A 270 6.19 -8.40 6.93
C PRO A 270 6.03 -9.81 6.35
N ALA A 271 6.05 -9.98 5.02
CA ALA A 271 5.98 -11.29 4.37
C ALA A 271 7.37 -11.95 4.37
N PHE A 272 8.36 -11.24 3.85
CA PHE A 272 9.74 -11.65 3.83
C PHE A 272 10.68 -10.47 4.00
N LEU A 273 11.81 -10.71 4.67
CA LEU A 273 12.86 -9.72 4.93
C LEU A 273 14.21 -10.34 4.56
N ALA A 274 15.07 -9.59 3.86
CA ALA A 274 16.30 -10.06 3.25
C ALA A 274 16.09 -11.37 2.46
N GLY A 275 14.98 -11.46 1.74
CA GLY A 275 14.56 -12.61 0.96
C GLY A 275 14.16 -13.84 1.80
N LYS A 276 14.00 -13.74 3.14
CA LYS A 276 13.61 -14.87 4.02
C LYS A 276 12.20 -14.71 4.57
N LYS A 277 11.46 -15.82 4.66
CA LYS A 277 10.08 -15.84 5.17
C LYS A 277 10.02 -15.41 6.64
N THR A 278 9.03 -14.60 6.99
CA THR A 278 8.74 -14.25 8.39
C THR A 278 7.70 -15.20 9.01
N ALA A 279 7.39 -15.00 10.30
CA ALA A 279 6.28 -15.67 10.97
C ALA A 279 4.91 -15.35 10.37
N CYS A 280 4.76 -14.18 9.72
CA CYS A 280 3.50 -13.79 9.11
C CYS A 280 3.31 -14.35 7.69
N PHE A 281 4.35 -14.89 7.04
CA PHE A 281 4.31 -15.29 5.62
C PHE A 281 3.13 -16.23 5.25
N ASN A 282 2.67 -17.07 6.17
CA ASN A 282 1.62 -18.08 5.93
C ASN A 282 0.29 -17.78 6.65
N LEU A 283 0.03 -16.52 7.02
CA LEU A 283 -1.28 -16.19 7.61
C LEU A 283 -2.39 -16.29 6.56
N LYS A 284 -3.54 -16.80 6.97
CA LYS A 284 -4.74 -16.97 6.14
C LYS A 284 -5.99 -16.52 6.87
N ALA A 285 -7.07 -16.26 6.14
CA ALA A 285 -8.37 -16.02 6.73
C ALA A 285 -8.78 -17.19 7.66
N GLY A 286 -9.36 -16.86 8.80
CA GLY A 286 -9.71 -17.79 9.89
C GLY A 286 -8.60 -18.04 10.92
N ASP A 287 -7.37 -17.58 10.68
CA ASP A 287 -6.30 -17.70 11.68
C ASP A 287 -6.61 -16.80 12.89
N LYS A 288 -6.58 -17.40 14.08
CA LYS A 288 -6.70 -16.70 15.38
C LYS A 288 -5.31 -16.35 15.87
N LEU A 289 -5.07 -15.08 16.17
CA LEU A 289 -3.74 -14.56 16.48
C LEU A 289 -3.75 -13.71 17.75
N GLU A 290 -2.65 -13.78 18.49
CA GLU A 290 -2.20 -12.74 19.41
C GLU A 290 -1.12 -11.94 18.69
N LEU A 291 -1.27 -10.62 18.67
CA LEU A 291 -0.47 -9.70 17.88
C LEU A 291 0.06 -8.56 18.73
N ALA A 292 1.33 -8.23 18.53
CA ALA A 292 1.91 -7.00 19.04
C ALA A 292 1.95 -5.98 17.89
N LEU A 293 1.28 -4.85 18.11
CA LEU A 293 0.93 -3.88 17.09
C LEU A 293 1.49 -2.50 17.42
N VAL A 294 1.96 -1.79 16.41
CA VAL A 294 2.32 -0.38 16.50
C VAL A 294 1.59 0.35 15.37
N PRO A 295 0.99 1.54 15.60
CA PRO A 295 0.42 2.34 14.51
C PRO A 295 1.43 2.49 13.38
N PHE A 296 1.02 2.24 12.14
CA PHE A 296 1.96 2.21 11.01
C PHE A 296 2.61 3.58 10.77
N ASP A 297 1.89 4.67 11.05
CA ASP A 297 2.40 6.05 10.95
C ASP A 297 3.56 6.32 11.90
N ASP A 298 3.63 5.59 13.03
CA ASP A 298 4.69 5.72 14.03
C ASP A 298 5.93 4.86 13.69
N MET A 299 5.89 4.07 12.62
CA MET A 299 7.00 3.21 12.22
C MET A 299 8.16 4.00 11.58
N PRO A 300 9.41 3.54 11.74
CA PRO A 300 10.56 4.12 11.05
C PRO A 300 10.34 4.17 9.52
N GLU A 301 10.88 5.21 8.88
CA GLU A 301 10.75 5.43 7.43
C GLU A 301 11.16 4.21 6.61
N GLU A 302 12.25 3.54 7.01
CA GLU A 302 12.74 2.29 6.39
C GLU A 302 11.69 1.18 6.31
N VAL A 303 10.77 1.11 7.28
CA VAL A 303 9.66 0.16 7.28
C VAL A 303 8.51 0.67 6.44
N ARG A 304 8.24 1.98 6.49
CA ARG A 304 7.13 2.62 5.76
C ARG A 304 7.33 2.63 4.25
N ILE A 305 8.58 2.68 3.77
CA ILE A 305 8.91 2.68 2.33
C ILE A 305 9.06 1.27 1.72
N ARG A 306 8.91 0.19 2.51
CA ARG A 306 9.02 -1.18 1.99
C ARG A 306 7.93 -1.46 0.96
N LYS A 307 8.22 -2.33 -0.01
CA LYS A 307 7.21 -2.78 -0.98
C LYS A 307 6.05 -3.44 -0.25
N GLN A 308 4.84 -2.97 -0.52
CA GLN A 308 3.60 -3.45 0.09
C GLN A 308 2.70 -4.05 -0.99
N PHE A 309 2.23 -5.27 -0.74
CA PHE A 309 1.15 -5.88 -1.51
C PHE A 309 -0.18 -5.64 -0.81
N ASP A 310 -1.00 -4.82 -1.45
CA ASP A 310 -2.34 -4.49 -0.97
C ASP A 310 -3.35 -4.67 -2.10
N VAL A 311 -3.97 -5.85 -2.13
CA VAL A 311 -5.09 -6.15 -3.04
C VAL A 311 -6.43 -6.05 -2.32
N LEU A 312 -6.43 -5.88 -1.00
CA LEU A 312 -7.66 -5.74 -0.22
C LEU A 312 -8.22 -4.32 -0.29
N GLY A 313 -7.36 -3.31 -0.52
CA GLY A 313 -7.79 -1.93 -0.72
C GLY A 313 -8.50 -1.35 0.51
N LEU A 314 -8.10 -1.78 1.71
CA LEU A 314 -8.71 -1.42 2.99
C LEU A 314 -8.18 -0.10 3.52
N PHE A 315 -8.20 0.92 2.65
CA PHE A 315 -7.72 2.26 2.95
C PHE A 315 -8.50 2.94 4.09
N ASP A 316 -9.62 2.36 4.51
CA ASP A 316 -10.53 2.85 5.53
C ASP A 316 -10.25 2.35 6.95
N LEU A 317 -9.33 1.42 7.14
CA LEU A 317 -9.01 0.86 8.46
C LEU A 317 -7.73 1.48 9.03
N ASP A 318 -7.71 1.68 10.34
CA ASP A 318 -6.48 2.05 11.05
C ASP A 318 -5.40 1.02 10.74
N SER A 319 -4.29 1.49 10.20
CA SER A 319 -3.17 0.65 9.78
C SER A 319 -2.19 0.48 10.92
N TYR A 320 -1.96 -0.77 11.31
CA TYR A 320 -0.95 -1.14 12.29
C TYR A 320 0.10 -2.02 11.62
N TYR A 321 1.35 -1.84 12.02
CA TYR A 321 2.42 -2.77 11.67
C TYR A 321 2.48 -3.91 12.69
N VAL A 322 2.55 -5.14 12.19
CA VAL A 322 2.69 -6.32 13.04
C VAL A 322 4.15 -6.48 13.43
N CYS A 323 4.44 -6.17 14.68
CA CYS A 323 5.76 -6.37 15.28
C CYS A 323 5.97 -7.85 15.65
N ASN A 324 4.91 -8.51 16.12
CA ASN A 324 4.93 -9.93 16.47
C ASN A 324 3.58 -10.59 16.23
N ALA A 325 3.59 -11.88 15.91
CA ALA A 325 2.38 -12.68 15.70
C ALA A 325 2.54 -14.10 16.25
N ARG A 326 1.55 -14.51 17.06
CA ARG A 326 1.46 -15.87 17.62
C ARG A 326 0.08 -16.46 17.30
N LYS A 327 0.06 -17.66 16.71
CA LYS A 327 -1.21 -18.39 16.48
C LYS A 327 -1.79 -18.89 17.80
N LEU A 328 -3.09 -18.67 17.95
CA LEU A 328 -3.87 -19.13 19.10
C LEU A 328 -4.76 -20.32 18.70
N PRO A 329 -4.95 -21.31 19.59
CA PRO A 329 -5.93 -22.37 19.39
C PRO A 329 -7.37 -21.86 19.50
N ALA A 330 -7.62 -20.87 20.35
CA ALA A 330 -8.91 -20.20 20.56
C ALA A 330 -8.70 -18.75 21.00
N LEU A 331 -9.71 -17.90 20.79
CA LEU A 331 -9.70 -16.50 21.25
C LEU A 331 -9.99 -16.43 22.76
N ILE A 332 -9.43 -15.43 23.42
CA ILE A 332 -9.71 -15.16 24.83
C ILE A 332 -11.10 -14.51 24.93
N PRO A 333 -11.96 -14.84 25.91
CA PRO A 333 -13.25 -14.19 26.11
C PRO A 333 -13.11 -12.65 26.18
N ALA A 334 -14.03 -11.93 25.54
CA ALA A 334 -13.91 -10.48 25.36
C ALA A 334 -14.41 -9.68 26.57
N ASP A 335 -13.55 -8.85 27.18
CA ASP A 335 -13.87 -8.04 28.37
C ASP A 335 -13.82 -6.52 28.11
N VAL A 336 -13.43 -6.07 26.90
CA VAL A 336 -13.08 -4.66 26.64
C VAL A 336 -14.03 -3.98 25.64
N VAL A 337 -14.32 -2.71 25.92
CA VAL A 337 -15.05 -1.78 25.04
C VAL A 337 -14.09 -1.26 23.96
N PHE A 338 -14.34 -1.58 22.69
CA PHE A 338 -13.61 -1.00 21.55
C PHE A 338 -13.88 0.50 21.42
N LYS A 339 -12.95 1.26 20.81
CA LYS A 339 -13.28 2.60 20.30
C LYS A 339 -14.53 2.49 19.42
N GLY A 340 -15.63 3.07 19.89
CA GLY A 340 -16.86 3.13 19.11
C GLY A 340 -16.64 3.95 17.84
N GLY A 341 -16.99 3.38 16.69
CA GLY A 341 -16.91 4.01 15.37
C GLY A 341 -15.51 4.01 14.75
N MET A 342 -15.44 4.19 13.43
CA MET A 342 -14.18 4.32 12.70
C MET A 342 -13.62 5.72 12.96
N PRO A 343 -12.56 5.91 13.77
CA PRO A 343 -12.04 7.25 14.03
C PRO A 343 -11.42 7.82 12.75
N TYR A 344 -12.14 8.74 12.11
CA TYR A 344 -11.65 9.51 10.98
C TYR A 344 -11.36 10.95 11.40
N ARG A 345 -10.14 11.42 11.12
CA ARG A 345 -9.78 12.82 11.20
C ARG A 345 -9.69 13.38 9.78
N SER A 346 -10.41 14.46 9.53
CA SER A 346 -10.35 15.17 8.25
C SER A 346 -8.92 15.49 7.86
N ARG A 347 -8.60 15.23 6.60
CA ARG A 347 -7.33 15.63 5.99
C ARG A 347 -7.41 17.00 5.33
N PHE A 348 -8.55 17.68 5.42
CA PHE A 348 -8.75 19.07 5.02
C PHE A 348 -8.34 20.10 6.11
N GLY A 349 -7.62 19.68 7.15
CA GLY A 349 -7.35 20.53 8.32
C GLY A 349 -6.02 21.29 8.32
N TYR A 350 -4.99 20.80 7.62
CA TYR A 350 -3.67 21.44 7.60
C TYR A 350 -2.84 20.98 6.41
N SER A 351 -1.84 21.78 6.05
CA SER A 351 -0.92 21.47 4.96
C SER A 351 0.26 20.64 5.45
N VAL A 352 0.67 19.63 4.67
CA VAL A 352 1.91 18.86 4.91
C VAL A 352 3.11 19.36 4.11
N ASN A 353 2.94 20.46 3.37
CA ASN A 353 3.93 21.02 2.47
C ASN A 353 4.21 22.50 2.79
N PRO A 354 5.44 22.99 2.58
CA PRO A 354 5.73 24.41 2.65
C PRO A 354 4.95 25.20 1.58
N PRO A 355 4.78 26.51 1.77
CA PRO A 355 4.12 27.39 0.81
C PRO A 355 4.75 27.32 -0.59
N LEU A 356 3.90 27.51 -1.60
CA LEU A 356 4.36 27.72 -2.98
C LEU A 356 4.87 29.16 -3.15
N PRO A 357 5.77 29.41 -4.12
CA PRO A 357 6.20 30.76 -4.46
C PRO A 357 5.01 31.59 -4.95
N GLU A 358 4.94 32.87 -4.52
CA GLU A 358 3.89 33.78 -4.96
C GLU A 358 3.86 33.95 -6.49
N SER A 359 5.03 33.91 -7.13
CA SER A 359 5.17 33.94 -8.59
C SER A 359 4.50 32.75 -9.27
N ALA A 360 4.59 31.55 -8.69
CA ALA A 360 3.93 30.36 -9.22
C ALA A 360 2.40 30.45 -9.10
N GLU A 361 1.89 31.01 -7.99
CA GLU A 361 0.45 31.26 -7.79
C GLU A 361 -0.08 32.34 -8.73
N ALA A 362 0.65 33.44 -8.90
CA ALA A 362 0.30 34.52 -9.82
C ALA A 362 0.27 34.03 -11.27
N GLU A 363 1.28 33.27 -11.68
CA GLU A 363 1.35 32.70 -13.03
C GLU A 363 0.23 31.69 -13.29
N ARG A 364 -0.14 30.86 -12.30
CA ARG A 364 -1.32 29.99 -12.39
C ARG A 364 -2.59 30.78 -12.68
N LYS A 365 -2.86 31.84 -11.91
CA LYS A 365 -4.04 32.69 -12.11
C LYS A 365 -4.05 33.33 -13.50
N ARG A 366 -2.91 33.89 -13.92
CA ARG A 366 -2.75 34.50 -15.25
C ARG A 366 -3.00 33.49 -16.37
N ARG A 367 -2.45 32.27 -16.25
CA ARG A 367 -2.65 31.17 -17.21
C ARG A 367 -4.10 30.76 -17.31
N ILE A 368 -4.77 30.55 -16.18
CA ILE A 368 -6.21 30.21 -16.17
C ILE A 368 -7.02 31.25 -16.94
N GLU A 369 -6.78 32.54 -16.67
CA GLU A 369 -7.51 33.62 -17.33
C GLU A 369 -7.22 33.68 -18.84
N THR A 370 -5.94 33.58 -19.21
CA THR A 370 -5.50 33.67 -20.61
C THR A 370 -6.05 32.50 -21.43
N ASP A 371 -5.88 31.27 -20.91
CA ASP A 371 -6.35 30.06 -21.59
C ASP A 371 -7.90 30.05 -21.66
N ARG A 372 -8.59 30.54 -20.63
CA ARG A 372 -10.06 30.67 -20.62
C ARG A 372 -10.53 31.61 -21.73
N ALA A 373 -10.00 32.83 -21.78
CA ALA A 373 -10.42 33.84 -22.76
C ALA A 373 -10.18 33.36 -24.20
N GLU A 374 -9.05 32.69 -24.45
CA GLU A 374 -8.75 32.13 -25.78
C GLU A 374 -9.71 31.00 -26.17
N LEU A 375 -10.00 30.07 -25.25
CA LEU A 375 -10.93 28.98 -25.54
C LEU A 375 -12.37 29.48 -25.72
N GLU A 376 -12.82 30.48 -24.94
CA GLU A 376 -14.13 31.11 -25.12
C GLU A 376 -14.27 31.73 -26.52
N LYS A 377 -13.25 32.47 -26.96
CA LYS A 377 -13.21 33.06 -28.29
C LYS A 377 -13.27 32.01 -29.39
N ARG A 378 -12.44 30.96 -29.30
CA ARG A 378 -12.38 29.91 -30.33
C ARG A 378 -13.63 29.04 -30.37
N LEU A 379 -14.22 28.70 -29.22
CA LEU A 379 -15.49 27.96 -29.16
C LEU A 379 -16.66 28.80 -29.67
N ALA A 380 -16.71 30.10 -29.38
CA ALA A 380 -17.70 31.00 -29.97
C ALA A 380 -17.59 31.04 -31.50
N ALA A 381 -16.37 31.05 -32.04
CA ALA A 381 -16.13 31.00 -33.49
C ALA A 381 -16.49 29.65 -34.15
N ALA A 382 -16.55 28.55 -33.39
CA ALA A 382 -17.02 27.26 -33.88
C ALA A 382 -18.54 27.24 -34.12
N GLY A 383 -19.30 28.12 -33.45
CA GLY A 383 -20.74 28.27 -33.64
C GLY A 383 -21.57 27.08 -33.15
N ASN A 384 -22.68 26.80 -33.84
CA ASN A 384 -23.59 25.71 -33.48
C ASN A 384 -23.00 24.34 -33.88
N ALA A 385 -23.09 23.35 -32.99
CA ALA A 385 -22.57 21.99 -33.23
C ALA A 385 -23.17 21.32 -34.48
N GLY A 386 -24.44 21.57 -34.81
CA GLY A 386 -25.10 21.04 -36.01
C GLY A 386 -24.50 21.58 -37.30
N ASP A 387 -24.27 22.89 -37.36
CA ASP A 387 -23.63 23.54 -38.51
C ASP A 387 -22.17 23.12 -38.65
N PHE A 388 -21.43 23.10 -37.54
CA PHE A 388 -20.04 22.64 -37.50
C PHE A 388 -19.92 21.19 -37.99
N ASN A 389 -20.79 20.29 -37.53
CA ASN A 389 -20.81 18.90 -37.99
C ASN A 389 -21.20 18.77 -39.46
N ARG A 390 -22.15 19.57 -39.94
CA ARG A 390 -22.56 19.57 -41.36
C ARG A 390 -21.44 20.03 -42.26
N GLU A 391 -20.73 21.10 -41.88
CA GLU A 391 -19.55 21.58 -42.61
C GLU A 391 -18.46 20.50 -42.66
N PHE A 392 -18.20 19.83 -41.53
CA PHE A 392 -17.25 18.74 -41.46
C PHE A 392 -17.65 17.58 -42.36
N GLU A 393 -18.91 17.15 -42.29
CA GLU A 393 -19.42 16.01 -43.07
C GLU A 393 -19.24 16.24 -44.58
N LEU A 394 -19.50 17.45 -45.06
CA LEU A 394 -19.28 17.82 -46.47
C LEU A 394 -17.79 17.76 -46.85
N CYS A 395 -16.92 18.30 -46.00
CA CYS A 395 -15.46 18.24 -46.20
C CYS A 395 -14.95 16.79 -46.20
N TRP A 396 -15.39 16.00 -45.22
CA TRP A 396 -14.95 14.64 -45.05
C TRP A 396 -15.39 13.75 -46.21
N LYS A 397 -16.66 13.84 -46.63
CA LYS A 397 -17.17 13.11 -47.82
C LYS A 397 -16.36 13.42 -49.08
N LYS A 398 -15.94 14.67 -49.28
CA LYS A 398 -15.08 15.06 -50.41
C LYS A 398 -13.69 14.43 -50.33
N ASN A 399 -13.11 14.35 -49.13
CA ASN A 399 -11.74 13.88 -48.93
C ASN A 399 -11.60 12.35 -48.80
N GLN A 400 -12.69 11.61 -48.51
CA GLN A 400 -12.67 10.15 -48.34
C GLN A 400 -12.02 9.38 -49.50
N SER A 401 -12.21 9.82 -50.75
CA SER A 401 -11.67 9.16 -51.95
C SER A 401 -10.14 9.19 -52.03
N ARG A 402 -9.46 10.02 -51.22
CA ARG A 402 -8.00 10.11 -51.14
C ARG A 402 -7.39 9.00 -50.29
N TYR A 403 -8.20 8.25 -49.56
CA TYR A 403 -7.77 7.36 -48.50
C TYR A 403 -8.21 5.92 -48.74
N SER A 404 -7.44 4.98 -48.20
CA SER A 404 -7.70 3.55 -48.37
C SER A 404 -8.84 3.14 -47.44
N ARG A 405 -9.94 2.63 -48.02
CA ARG A 405 -11.08 2.14 -47.25
C ARG A 405 -10.85 0.70 -46.84
N ILE A 406 -10.77 0.44 -45.53
CA ILE A 406 -10.54 -0.92 -45.01
C ILE A 406 -11.68 -1.35 -44.10
N GLY A 407 -12.16 -2.58 -44.31
CA GLY A 407 -13.26 -3.19 -43.57
C GLY A 407 -12.84 -4.04 -42.36
N LYS A 408 -11.58 -3.97 -41.91
CA LYS A 408 -11.03 -4.74 -40.80
C LYS A 408 -10.33 -3.82 -39.80
N TYR A 409 -10.55 -4.09 -38.51
CA TYR A 409 -9.84 -3.49 -37.38
C TYR A 409 -8.55 -4.27 -37.13
N PHE A 410 -7.49 -3.59 -36.71
CA PHE A 410 -6.14 -4.17 -36.56
C PHE A 410 -5.76 -4.46 -35.11
N SER A 411 -6.55 -3.97 -34.15
CA SER A 411 -6.41 -4.32 -32.74
C SER A 411 -7.55 -5.24 -32.27
N THR A 412 -7.20 -6.30 -31.54
CA THR A 412 -8.16 -7.18 -30.84
C THR A 412 -8.92 -6.44 -29.73
N VAL A 413 -8.41 -5.27 -29.28
CA VAL A 413 -8.99 -4.44 -28.22
C VAL A 413 -10.21 -3.65 -28.70
N THR A 414 -10.24 -3.22 -29.98
CA THR A 414 -11.33 -2.42 -30.56
C THR A 414 -12.36 -3.23 -31.36
N GLN A 415 -12.11 -4.51 -31.61
CA GLN A 415 -13.06 -5.44 -32.23
C GLN A 415 -14.40 -5.55 -31.47
N LYS A 416 -14.43 -5.20 -30.18
CA LYS A 416 -15.63 -5.24 -29.31
C LYS A 416 -16.54 -4.01 -29.43
N TYR A 417 -16.09 -2.90 -30.02
CA TYR A 417 -16.75 -1.61 -29.82
C TYR A 417 -17.57 -1.05 -30.98
N GLU A 418 -17.49 -1.55 -32.23
CA GLU A 418 -18.24 -0.91 -33.31
C GLU A 418 -18.86 -1.87 -34.34
N ASN A 419 -20.19 -1.76 -34.45
CA ASN A 419 -21.06 -2.41 -35.42
C ASN A 419 -20.76 -1.95 -36.86
N GLY A 420 -19.78 -2.55 -37.53
CA GLY A 420 -19.68 -2.48 -38.99
C GLY A 420 -19.30 -1.11 -39.60
N ASN A 421 -18.79 -0.16 -38.81
CA ASN A 421 -18.25 1.08 -39.35
C ASN A 421 -17.00 0.80 -40.19
N LYS A 422 -16.95 1.35 -41.40
CA LYS A 422 -15.78 1.27 -42.29
C LYS A 422 -14.84 2.43 -41.95
N LEU A 423 -13.54 2.13 -41.83
CA LEU A 423 -12.49 3.11 -41.56
C LEU A 423 -11.77 3.51 -42.85
N PHE A 424 -11.51 4.80 -43.03
CA PHE A 424 -10.64 5.32 -44.08
C PHE A 424 -9.26 5.62 -43.50
N TRP A 425 -8.24 5.04 -44.11
CA TRP A 425 -6.85 5.07 -43.66
C TRP A 425 -6.01 5.95 -44.58
N GLY A 426 -5.26 6.86 -43.97
CA GLY A 426 -4.40 7.79 -44.68
C GLY A 426 -3.07 8.00 -43.98
N ARG A 427 -2.04 8.25 -44.78
CA ARG A 427 -0.74 8.69 -44.31
C ARG A 427 -0.60 10.19 -44.54
N VAL A 428 -0.16 10.93 -43.51
CA VAL A 428 0.13 12.37 -43.59
C VAL A 428 1.49 12.62 -42.95
N GLY A 429 2.47 13.06 -43.74
CA GLY A 429 3.87 13.11 -43.32
C GLY A 429 4.42 11.72 -42.99
N GLN A 430 4.93 11.53 -41.76
CA GLN A 430 5.27 10.20 -41.24
C GLN A 430 4.11 9.50 -40.53
N GLY A 431 3.04 10.24 -40.20
CA GLY A 431 1.97 9.74 -39.34
C GLY A 431 0.91 8.92 -40.08
N PHE A 432 0.40 7.90 -39.39
CA PHE A 432 -0.76 7.11 -39.80
C PHE A 432 -2.02 7.54 -39.06
N PHE A 433 -3.12 7.73 -39.79
CA PHE A 433 -4.41 8.14 -39.23
C PHE A 433 -5.56 7.35 -39.87
N ALA A 434 -6.64 7.18 -39.10
CA ALA A 434 -7.84 6.51 -39.55
C ALA A 434 -9.06 7.24 -39.02
N LEU A 435 -10.09 7.35 -39.86
CA LEU A 435 -11.32 8.04 -39.51
C LEU A 435 -12.57 7.29 -40.03
N PRO A 436 -13.64 7.17 -39.22
CA PRO A 436 -14.89 6.55 -39.63
C PRO A 436 -15.59 7.34 -40.74
N GLU A 437 -16.31 6.62 -41.60
CA GLU A 437 -17.12 7.20 -42.69
C GLU A 437 -18.10 8.29 -42.21
N ASN A 438 -18.73 8.09 -41.05
CA ASN A 438 -19.77 8.96 -40.51
C ASN A 438 -19.33 9.73 -39.25
N TYR A 439 -18.03 10.06 -39.15
CA TYR A 439 -17.50 10.78 -37.99
C TYR A 439 -18.12 12.18 -37.81
N ARG A 440 -18.29 12.60 -36.54
CA ARG A 440 -18.81 13.91 -36.17
C ARG A 440 -17.92 14.55 -35.10
N PRO A 441 -17.22 15.66 -35.40
CA PRO A 441 -16.24 16.25 -34.49
C PRO A 441 -16.86 17.03 -33.33
N ALA A 442 -18.09 17.55 -33.45
CA ALA A 442 -18.77 18.23 -32.34
C ALA A 442 -19.82 17.33 -31.70
N ARG A 443 -19.59 16.89 -30.46
CA ARG A 443 -20.50 16.04 -29.70
C ARG A 443 -21.15 16.83 -28.56
N PRO A 444 -22.41 16.56 -28.19
CA PRO A 444 -23.10 17.27 -27.11
C PRO A 444 -22.59 16.95 -25.70
N GLU A 445 -21.50 16.20 -25.56
CA GLU A 445 -21.00 15.73 -24.27
C GLU A 445 -19.99 16.74 -23.71
N SER A 446 -20.42 17.50 -22.71
CA SER A 446 -19.54 18.28 -21.84
C SER A 446 -19.31 17.53 -20.52
N LEU A 447 -18.29 17.94 -19.76
CA LEU A 447 -18.11 17.49 -18.39
C LEU A 447 -19.38 17.79 -17.58
N SER A 448 -19.92 16.77 -16.90
CA SER A 448 -21.07 16.96 -16.02
C SER A 448 -20.74 17.90 -14.86
N GLU A 449 -21.75 18.58 -14.31
CA GLU A 449 -21.57 19.44 -13.12
C GLU A 449 -20.96 18.67 -11.94
N HIS A 450 -21.35 17.40 -11.79
CA HIS A 450 -20.78 16.50 -10.78
C HIS A 450 -19.27 16.30 -10.98
N ASN A 451 -18.83 16.02 -12.22
CA ASN A 451 -17.41 15.81 -12.52
C ASN A 451 -16.59 17.09 -12.37
N ILE A 452 -17.18 18.24 -12.69
CA ILE A 452 -16.56 19.56 -12.44
C ILE A 452 -16.38 19.76 -10.94
N ALA A 453 -17.41 19.49 -10.13
CA ALA A 453 -17.35 19.61 -8.68
C ALA A 453 -16.29 18.67 -8.06
N ALA A 454 -16.20 17.42 -8.54
CA ALA A 454 -15.21 16.46 -8.09
C ALA A 454 -13.77 16.87 -8.42
N LEU A 455 -13.50 17.34 -9.65
CA LEU A 455 -12.17 17.85 -10.02
C LEU A 455 -11.83 19.14 -9.25
N LYS A 456 -12.83 19.98 -8.99
CA LYS A 456 -12.66 21.15 -8.13
C LYS A 456 -12.33 20.74 -6.68
N SER A 457 -12.99 19.73 -6.12
CA SER A 457 -12.69 19.30 -4.75
C SER A 457 -11.31 18.66 -4.64
N LEU A 458 -10.85 17.93 -5.66
CA LEU A 458 -9.46 17.49 -5.79
C LEU A 458 -8.49 18.69 -5.87
N ASN A 459 -8.78 19.69 -6.70
CA ASN A 459 -7.98 20.91 -6.78
C ASN A 459 -7.89 21.62 -5.42
N ASP A 460 -9.01 21.78 -4.72
CA ASP A 460 -9.06 22.45 -3.43
C ASP A 460 -8.26 21.66 -2.35
N TYR A 461 -8.35 20.32 -2.35
CA TYR A 461 -7.57 19.46 -1.47
C TYR A 461 -6.05 19.60 -1.71
N LEU A 462 -5.64 19.59 -2.98
CA LEU A 462 -4.23 19.76 -3.35
C LEU A 462 -3.74 21.18 -3.04
N ALA A 463 -4.56 22.21 -3.28
CA ALA A 463 -4.23 23.60 -2.98
C ALA A 463 -4.05 23.84 -1.47
N LEU A 464 -4.89 23.24 -0.62
CA LEU A 464 -4.70 23.22 0.84
C LEU A 464 -3.33 22.63 1.20
N ASN A 465 -2.93 21.58 0.49
CA ASN A 465 -1.63 20.94 0.60
C ASN A 465 -0.51 21.63 -0.19
N ARG A 466 -0.71 22.89 -0.62
CA ARG A 466 0.28 23.69 -1.36
C ARG A 466 0.82 22.95 -2.59
N ILE A 467 -0.08 22.26 -3.30
CA ILE A 467 0.19 21.57 -4.56
C ILE A 467 -0.73 22.17 -5.62
N GLN A 468 -0.17 22.55 -6.77
CA GLN A 468 -0.96 22.99 -7.91
C GLN A 468 -1.41 21.78 -8.75
N LEU A 469 -2.72 21.61 -8.90
CA LEU A 469 -3.30 20.68 -9.87
C LEU A 469 -3.29 21.31 -11.26
N ILE A 470 -2.80 20.56 -12.24
CA ILE A 470 -2.84 20.90 -13.67
C ILE A 470 -3.44 19.71 -14.42
N VAL A 471 -4.62 19.90 -15.00
CA VAL A 471 -5.32 18.85 -15.77
C VAL A 471 -4.92 18.96 -17.24
N LEU A 472 -4.34 17.90 -17.80
CA LEU A 472 -4.00 17.82 -19.22
C LEU A 472 -5.14 17.08 -19.93
N ILE A 473 -5.89 17.79 -20.78
CA ILE A 473 -6.98 17.18 -21.55
C ILE A 473 -6.37 16.45 -22.75
N GLN A 474 -6.38 15.11 -22.73
CA GLN A 474 -5.96 14.29 -23.86
C GLN A 474 -6.93 14.52 -25.03
N PRO A 475 -6.44 14.79 -26.25
CA PRO A 475 -7.33 14.84 -27.41
C PRO A 475 -7.83 13.44 -27.74
N GLU A 476 -9.03 13.37 -28.29
CA GLU A 476 -9.56 12.14 -28.86
C GLU A 476 -8.84 11.82 -30.17
N PHE A 477 -8.61 10.53 -30.41
CA PHE A 477 -7.80 10.10 -31.56
C PHE A 477 -8.51 10.39 -32.89
N TYR A 478 -9.83 10.25 -32.95
CA TYR A 478 -10.60 10.62 -34.14
C TYR A 478 -10.67 12.13 -34.37
N ASP A 479 -10.67 12.95 -33.31
CA ASP A 479 -10.58 14.41 -33.46
C ASP A 479 -9.21 14.80 -34.06
N LEU A 480 -8.13 14.14 -33.65
CA LEU A 480 -6.80 14.32 -34.26
C LEU A 480 -6.82 13.85 -35.72
N ALA A 481 -7.33 12.65 -35.99
CA ALA A 481 -7.41 12.09 -37.34
C ALA A 481 -8.26 12.96 -38.28
N ALA A 482 -9.35 13.55 -37.78
CA ALA A 482 -10.21 14.45 -38.52
C ALA A 482 -9.43 15.68 -39.03
N ALA A 483 -8.67 16.33 -38.14
CA ALA A 483 -7.83 17.47 -38.49
C ALA A 483 -6.64 17.10 -39.38
N MET A 484 -6.06 15.91 -39.21
CA MET A 484 -4.92 15.45 -40.00
C MET A 484 -5.31 15.03 -41.42
N LEU A 485 -6.42 14.31 -41.58
CA LEU A 485 -6.91 13.83 -42.87
C LEU A 485 -7.70 14.90 -43.67
N ASN A 486 -8.07 16.00 -43.03
CA ASN A 486 -8.71 17.16 -43.66
C ASN A 486 -7.90 18.42 -43.33
N PRO A 487 -6.87 18.76 -44.12
CA PRO A 487 -5.97 19.89 -43.82
C PRO A 487 -6.71 21.23 -43.64
N GLU A 488 -7.85 21.42 -44.32
CA GLU A 488 -8.72 22.59 -44.18
C GLU A 488 -9.32 22.74 -42.77
N TRP A 489 -9.29 21.67 -41.98
CA TRP A 489 -9.79 21.60 -40.60
C TRP A 489 -8.69 21.68 -39.55
N ARG A 490 -7.42 21.78 -39.93
CA ARG A 490 -6.31 21.75 -38.98
C ARG A 490 -6.32 22.91 -37.97
N ASP A 491 -6.79 24.08 -38.41
CA ASP A 491 -6.88 25.28 -37.57
C ASP A 491 -8.23 25.37 -36.83
N ARG A 492 -9.18 24.46 -37.10
CA ARG A 492 -10.45 24.40 -36.38
C ARG A 492 -10.23 23.82 -34.99
N ILE A 493 -10.97 24.34 -34.02
CA ILE A 493 -10.87 23.87 -32.63
C ILE A 493 -11.52 22.49 -32.48
N ASP A 494 -10.85 21.59 -31.76
CA ASP A 494 -11.50 20.41 -31.18
C ASP A 494 -12.46 20.87 -30.09
N VAL A 495 -13.74 20.91 -30.46
CA VAL A 495 -14.85 21.41 -29.62
C VAL A 495 -14.96 20.63 -28.32
N ASN A 496 -14.76 19.30 -28.34
CA ASN A 496 -15.01 18.45 -27.18
C ASN A 496 -13.94 18.69 -26.11
N SER A 497 -12.66 18.58 -26.49
CA SER A 497 -11.55 18.79 -25.55
C SER A 497 -11.47 20.24 -25.08
N ALA A 498 -11.77 21.20 -25.95
CA ALA A 498 -11.80 22.61 -25.60
C ALA A 498 -12.95 22.93 -24.62
N ALA A 499 -14.15 22.39 -24.83
CA ALA A 499 -15.27 22.59 -23.92
C ALA A 499 -14.99 22.01 -22.53
N MET A 500 -14.36 20.82 -22.46
CA MET A 500 -13.91 20.22 -21.19
C MET A 500 -12.90 21.12 -20.47
N ALA A 501 -11.85 21.57 -21.18
CA ALA A 501 -10.86 22.47 -20.60
C ALA A 501 -11.50 23.78 -20.11
N LEU A 502 -12.38 24.38 -20.90
CA LEU A 502 -13.08 25.62 -20.55
C LEU A 502 -13.97 25.45 -19.31
N ALA A 503 -14.69 24.35 -19.19
CA ALA A 503 -15.52 24.07 -18.01
C ALA A 503 -14.69 24.04 -16.72
N LEU A 504 -13.51 23.42 -16.76
CA LEU A 504 -12.59 23.37 -15.62
C LEU A 504 -11.95 24.72 -15.31
N LEU A 505 -11.54 25.47 -16.34
CA LEU A 505 -10.98 26.81 -16.19
C LEU A 505 -11.99 27.78 -15.55
N ARG A 506 -13.28 27.70 -15.94
CA ARG A 506 -14.37 28.45 -15.30
C ARG A 506 -14.58 28.08 -13.83
N ALA A 507 -14.32 26.82 -13.47
CA ALA A 507 -14.36 26.34 -12.08
C ALA A 507 -13.08 26.69 -11.27
N GLY A 508 -12.10 27.39 -11.87
CA GLY A 508 -10.84 27.76 -11.23
C GLY A 508 -9.81 26.63 -11.13
N VAL A 509 -10.01 25.55 -11.90
CA VAL A 509 -9.07 24.43 -12.04
C VAL A 509 -8.22 24.69 -13.28
N GLU A 510 -6.90 24.69 -13.15
CA GLU A 510 -6.00 24.85 -14.29
C GLU A 510 -6.12 23.62 -15.21
N ALA A 511 -6.61 23.84 -16.43
CA ALA A 511 -6.73 22.81 -17.45
C ALA A 511 -6.06 23.26 -18.74
N VAL A 512 -5.32 22.35 -19.37
CA VAL A 512 -4.57 22.61 -20.59
C VAL A 512 -5.28 21.92 -21.75
N TYR A 513 -5.71 22.69 -22.73
CA TYR A 513 -6.11 22.18 -24.04
C TYR A 513 -4.86 21.84 -24.86
N THR A 514 -4.79 20.62 -25.37
CA THR A 514 -3.52 20.03 -25.84
C THR A 514 -3.48 19.75 -27.34
N MET A 515 -4.64 19.71 -28.01
CA MET A 515 -4.75 19.30 -29.42
C MET A 515 -3.83 20.11 -30.34
N ASP A 516 -3.74 21.44 -30.16
CA ASP A 516 -2.86 22.27 -31.00
C ASP A 516 -1.39 21.84 -30.89
N ALA A 517 -0.93 21.47 -29.69
CA ALA A 517 0.44 21.01 -29.49
C ALA A 517 0.66 19.65 -30.15
N VAL A 518 -0.31 18.75 -30.04
CA VAL A 518 -0.28 17.43 -30.69
C VAL A 518 -0.28 17.58 -32.22
N LEU A 519 -1.14 18.42 -32.80
CA LEU A 519 -1.23 18.66 -34.24
C LEU A 519 0.07 19.20 -34.85
N ARG A 520 0.81 20.04 -34.12
CA ARG A 520 2.09 20.60 -34.59
C ARG A 520 3.17 19.54 -34.74
N THR A 521 3.10 18.46 -33.97
CA THR A 521 4.11 17.40 -33.99
C THR A 521 3.62 16.10 -34.61
N ALA A 522 2.31 15.94 -34.83
CA ALA A 522 1.69 14.68 -35.25
C ALA A 522 2.33 14.05 -36.50
N GLU A 523 2.74 14.86 -37.48
CA GLU A 523 3.38 14.37 -38.72
C GLU A 523 4.82 13.90 -38.55
N GLN A 524 5.47 14.28 -37.44
CA GLN A 524 6.87 13.92 -37.15
C GLN A 524 6.98 12.52 -36.54
N TYR A 525 5.87 12.00 -36.00
CA TYR A 525 5.79 10.70 -35.39
C TYR A 525 5.05 9.73 -36.30
N GLU A 526 5.56 8.50 -36.37
CA GLU A 526 4.87 7.43 -37.09
C GLU A 526 3.47 7.17 -36.49
N PHE A 527 3.38 7.26 -35.17
CA PHE A 527 2.17 7.02 -34.41
C PHE A 527 1.98 8.11 -33.34
N SER A 528 0.87 8.84 -33.44
CA SER A 528 0.37 9.68 -32.34
C SER A 528 -0.40 8.85 -31.32
N PHE A 529 -1.06 7.79 -31.76
CA PHE A 529 -1.75 6.77 -30.98
C PHE A 529 -1.27 5.38 -31.39
N LEU A 530 -1.35 4.38 -30.50
CA LEU A 530 -0.76 3.04 -30.70
C LEU A 530 -1.10 2.44 -32.07
N TYR A 531 -2.37 2.52 -32.44
CA TYR A 531 -2.84 2.40 -33.81
C TYR A 531 -3.81 3.53 -34.09
N PRO A 532 -4.04 3.85 -35.36
CA PRO A 532 -5.11 4.75 -35.75
C PRO A 532 -6.53 4.30 -35.35
N ASP A 533 -6.70 3.06 -34.86
CA ASP A 533 -7.95 2.49 -34.32
C ASP A 533 -7.82 2.06 -32.83
N ASN A 534 -6.83 2.60 -32.10
CA ASN A 534 -6.64 2.41 -30.66
C ASN A 534 -6.43 3.78 -29.99
N ASP A 535 -7.22 4.09 -28.97
CA ASP A 535 -7.26 5.37 -28.29
C ASP A 535 -6.12 5.63 -27.30
N HIS A 536 -5.22 4.65 -27.09
CA HIS A 536 -4.05 4.82 -26.23
C HIS A 536 -2.97 5.66 -26.93
N PRO A 537 -2.45 6.70 -26.27
CA PRO A 537 -1.44 7.57 -26.84
C PRO A 537 -0.13 6.81 -27.10
N ALA A 538 0.49 7.12 -28.24
CA ALA A 538 1.86 6.76 -28.56
C ALA A 538 2.79 7.97 -28.33
N TRP A 539 4.06 7.85 -28.73
CA TRP A 539 5.07 8.87 -28.47
C TRP A 539 4.72 10.27 -28.96
N GLY A 540 4.00 10.40 -30.08
CA GLY A 540 3.63 11.72 -30.59
C GLY A 540 2.79 12.53 -29.62
N VAL A 541 1.78 11.92 -29.00
CA VAL A 541 0.97 12.58 -27.97
C VAL A 541 1.78 12.77 -26.69
N GLN A 542 2.50 11.74 -26.23
CA GLN A 542 3.28 11.83 -24.98
C GLN A 542 4.33 12.95 -25.02
N ASP A 543 5.00 13.13 -26.16
CA ASP A 543 6.02 14.16 -26.33
C ASP A 543 5.41 15.57 -26.32
N ALA A 544 4.33 15.80 -27.07
CA ALA A 544 3.62 17.08 -27.07
C ALA A 544 3.12 17.45 -25.66
N MET A 545 2.57 16.48 -24.93
CA MET A 545 2.08 16.65 -23.56
C MET A 545 3.23 16.99 -22.60
N ALA A 546 4.33 16.25 -22.67
CA ALA A 546 5.51 16.52 -21.88
C ALA A 546 6.10 17.92 -22.14
N ALA A 547 5.99 18.45 -23.37
CA ALA A 547 6.41 19.81 -23.67
C ALA A 547 5.54 20.86 -22.96
N LEU A 548 4.22 20.68 -22.97
CA LEU A 548 3.27 21.54 -22.24
C LEU A 548 3.53 21.47 -20.73
N MET A 549 3.72 20.27 -20.19
CA MET A 549 4.07 20.08 -18.78
C MET A 549 5.38 20.79 -18.41
N THR A 550 6.42 20.63 -19.24
CA THR A 550 7.72 21.27 -19.04
C THR A 550 7.60 22.79 -19.04
N GLU A 551 6.74 23.35 -19.89
CA GLU A 551 6.46 24.78 -19.90
C GLU A 551 5.83 25.21 -18.57
N ARG A 552 4.80 24.50 -18.08
CA ARG A 552 4.16 24.81 -16.80
C ARG A 552 5.11 24.69 -15.61
N LEU A 553 6.07 23.78 -15.66
CA LEU A 553 7.09 23.62 -14.60
C LEU A 553 8.03 24.83 -14.48
N LYS A 554 8.18 25.67 -15.51
CA LYS A 554 9.10 26.82 -15.49
C LYS A 554 8.75 27.89 -14.44
N ARG A 555 7.50 27.92 -13.95
CA ARG A 555 7.07 28.86 -12.91
C ARG A 555 7.58 28.51 -11.52
N PHE A 556 8.11 27.29 -11.33
CA PHE A 556 8.67 26.86 -10.06
C PHE A 556 10.20 27.01 -10.06
N PRO A 557 10.79 27.46 -8.94
CA PRO A 557 12.23 27.44 -8.77
C PRO A 557 12.79 26.02 -8.91
N PRO A 558 13.90 25.81 -9.64
CA PRO A 558 14.44 24.47 -9.89
C PRO A 558 14.70 23.64 -8.63
N GLU A 559 15.12 24.28 -7.54
CA GLU A 559 15.37 23.66 -6.24
C GLU A 559 14.11 23.07 -5.59
N MET A 560 12.92 23.60 -5.90
CA MET A 560 11.65 23.05 -5.42
C MET A 560 11.20 21.81 -6.18
N LEU A 561 11.69 21.62 -7.40
CA LEU A 561 11.35 20.48 -8.26
C LEU A 561 12.32 19.30 -8.09
N GLY A 562 13.30 19.45 -7.20
CA GLY A 562 14.25 18.40 -6.86
C GLY A 562 15.36 18.25 -7.89
N ARG A 563 16.06 17.12 -7.81
CA ARG A 563 17.26 16.87 -8.61
C ARG A 563 16.90 16.61 -10.07
N LYS A 564 17.60 17.30 -10.98
CA LYS A 564 17.57 16.96 -12.41
C LYS A 564 18.40 15.72 -12.71
N LEU A 565 17.83 14.82 -13.50
CA LEU A 565 18.56 13.82 -14.27
C LEU A 565 19.42 14.51 -15.31
N ARG A 566 20.59 13.93 -15.56
CA ARG A 566 21.46 14.40 -16.63
C ARG A 566 20.85 13.98 -17.99
N PRO A 567 20.96 14.80 -19.05
CA PRO A 567 20.40 14.46 -20.36
C PRO A 567 20.95 13.14 -20.95
N ASP A 568 22.22 12.83 -20.69
CA ASP A 568 22.90 11.59 -21.09
C ASP A 568 22.48 10.37 -20.27
N ALA A 569 21.63 10.54 -19.27
CA ALA A 569 21.14 9.43 -18.47
C ALA A 569 20.29 8.47 -19.31
N PHE A 570 19.65 8.95 -20.39
CA PHE A 570 18.71 8.17 -21.20
C PHE A 570 19.36 7.54 -22.42
N SER A 571 19.07 6.25 -22.64
CA SER A 571 19.34 5.50 -23.86
C SER A 571 18.01 5.09 -24.50
N VAL A 572 17.97 5.03 -25.84
CA VAL A 572 16.80 4.61 -26.61
C VAL A 572 17.05 3.25 -27.24
N THR A 573 16.14 2.30 -27.03
CA THR A 573 16.06 1.02 -27.75
C THR A 573 14.81 1.00 -28.63
N LYS A 574 14.74 0.10 -29.61
CA LYS A 574 13.52 -0.14 -30.39
C LYS A 574 12.98 -1.52 -30.09
N GLU A 575 11.73 -1.57 -29.63
CA GLU A 575 11.10 -2.79 -29.11
C GLU A 575 9.67 -2.91 -29.62
N THR A 576 9.15 -4.13 -29.74
CA THR A 576 7.73 -4.36 -30.05
C THR A 576 6.85 -3.90 -28.89
N GLY A 577 5.64 -3.43 -29.21
CA GLY A 577 4.76 -2.68 -28.30
C GLY A 577 4.15 -3.44 -27.11
N TRP A 578 3.29 -2.69 -26.39
CA TRP A 578 2.64 -2.97 -25.10
C TRP A 578 2.64 -4.44 -24.64
N CYS A 579 3.32 -4.74 -23.53
CA CYS A 579 3.28 -6.06 -22.86
C CYS A 579 3.62 -7.28 -23.75
N GLY A 580 4.32 -7.09 -24.88
CA GLY A 580 4.62 -8.18 -25.81
C GLY A 580 3.55 -8.41 -26.88
N ASP A 581 2.54 -7.54 -26.98
CA ASP A 581 1.61 -7.54 -28.10
C ASP A 581 2.35 -7.10 -29.37
N ASN A 582 2.53 -8.07 -30.27
CA ASN A 582 3.15 -7.88 -31.57
C ASN A 582 2.14 -7.24 -32.53
N PHE A 583 1.82 -5.98 -32.28
CA PHE A 583 1.20 -5.08 -33.24
C PHE A 583 1.90 -5.18 -34.60
N ARG A 584 1.15 -5.42 -35.68
CA ARG A 584 1.68 -5.57 -37.05
C ARG A 584 1.11 -4.54 -38.02
N TYR A 585 1.91 -4.10 -38.99
CA TYR A 585 1.44 -3.17 -40.00
C TYR A 585 0.36 -3.80 -40.89
N PRO A 586 -0.72 -3.08 -41.21
CA PRO A 586 -1.84 -3.62 -41.98
C PRO A 586 -1.54 -3.75 -43.48
N ALA A 587 -2.07 -4.79 -44.12
CA ALA A 587 -2.12 -4.86 -45.57
C ALA A 587 -3.18 -3.91 -46.15
N GLY A 588 -2.92 -3.35 -47.34
CA GLY A 588 -3.89 -2.50 -48.06
C GLY A 588 -3.96 -1.04 -47.59
N VAL A 589 -3.05 -0.61 -46.71
CA VAL A 589 -2.81 0.81 -46.36
C VAL A 589 -1.55 1.29 -47.08
N ASP A 590 -1.48 2.57 -47.44
CA ASP A 590 -0.19 3.20 -47.75
C ASP A 590 0.69 3.23 -46.50
N LEU A 591 1.58 2.25 -46.39
CA LEU A 591 2.56 2.11 -45.30
C LEU A 591 3.87 2.89 -45.57
N GLY A 592 3.93 3.62 -46.70
CA GLY A 592 5.15 4.00 -47.42
C GLY A 592 6.23 2.92 -47.41
N GLY A 593 7.27 3.10 -46.59
CA GLY A 593 8.43 2.19 -46.57
C GLY A 593 8.27 0.93 -45.72
N ARG A 594 7.18 0.78 -44.95
CA ARG A 594 6.97 -0.40 -44.08
C ARG A 594 6.33 -1.54 -44.87
N ARG A 595 6.57 -2.78 -44.43
CA ARG A 595 5.98 -3.97 -45.05
C ARG A 595 4.74 -4.41 -44.27
N PRO A 596 3.65 -4.83 -44.95
CA PRO A 596 2.52 -5.47 -44.27
C PRO A 596 2.96 -6.65 -43.41
N ASP A 597 2.18 -6.91 -42.35
CA ASP A 597 2.37 -7.99 -41.38
C ASP A 597 3.72 -7.99 -40.63
N THR A 598 4.52 -6.93 -40.75
CA THR A 598 5.74 -6.78 -39.93
C THR A 598 5.44 -6.13 -38.58
N PRO A 599 6.15 -6.50 -37.50
CA PRO A 599 5.93 -5.90 -36.19
C PRO A 599 6.21 -4.39 -36.17
N VAL A 600 5.34 -3.64 -35.51
CA VAL A 600 5.57 -2.22 -35.19
C VAL A 600 6.58 -2.15 -34.05
N LEU A 601 7.63 -1.35 -34.25
CA LEU A 601 8.65 -1.07 -33.25
C LEU A 601 8.44 0.33 -32.68
N HIS A 602 8.41 0.43 -31.36
CA HIS A 602 8.33 1.69 -30.65
C HIS A 602 9.68 2.01 -30.01
N ASP A 603 9.97 3.30 -29.85
CA ASP A 603 11.11 3.74 -29.06
C ASP A 603 10.86 3.41 -27.58
N THR A 604 11.85 2.83 -26.93
CA THR A 604 11.84 2.51 -25.51
C THR A 604 12.97 3.27 -24.84
N TYR A 605 12.67 4.01 -23.78
CA TYR A 605 13.64 4.83 -23.08
C TYR A 605 14.07 4.16 -21.77
N ARG A 606 15.38 4.02 -21.60
CA ARG A 606 16.02 3.44 -20.41
C ARG A 606 16.97 4.45 -19.81
N ALA A 607 17.17 4.46 -18.50
CA ALA A 607 18.22 5.26 -17.86
C ALA A 607 19.24 4.39 -17.12
N GLY A 608 20.53 4.60 -17.42
CA GLY A 608 21.62 3.74 -16.94
C GLY A 608 21.44 2.26 -17.33
N GLY A 609 20.86 2.00 -18.51
CA GLY A 609 20.55 0.65 -19.01
C GLY A 609 19.34 -0.02 -18.35
N LYS A 610 18.77 0.58 -17.30
CA LYS A 610 17.59 0.10 -16.58
C LYS A 610 16.38 0.90 -16.98
N TRP A 611 15.22 0.33 -16.76
CA TRP A 611 14.01 1.10 -16.85
C TRP A 611 13.90 2.10 -15.69
N VAL A 612 13.47 3.32 -16.00
CA VAL A 612 13.30 4.40 -15.03
C VAL A 612 11.91 4.97 -15.19
N PHE A 613 11.06 4.77 -14.19
CA PHE A 613 9.61 4.88 -14.35
C PHE A 613 9.00 5.98 -13.49
N SER A 614 9.56 6.18 -12.31
CA SER A 614 8.93 6.91 -11.22
C SER A 614 9.98 7.20 -10.16
N ASP A 615 9.88 8.38 -9.55
CA ASP A 615 10.59 8.73 -8.33
C ASP A 615 9.56 9.11 -7.26
N PRO A 616 9.26 8.23 -6.29
CA PRO A 616 8.33 8.54 -5.20
C PRO A 616 8.75 9.75 -4.36
N SER A 617 10.02 10.14 -4.36
CA SER A 617 10.51 11.34 -3.67
C SER A 617 10.34 12.63 -4.49
N SER A 618 10.00 12.51 -5.78
CA SER A 618 9.88 13.65 -6.68
C SER A 618 8.79 14.63 -6.23
N PRO A 619 9.05 15.95 -6.23
CA PRO A 619 8.03 16.96 -5.98
C PRO A 619 6.95 17.05 -7.05
N ILE A 620 7.14 16.37 -8.19
CA ILE A 620 6.21 16.34 -9.30
C ILE A 620 5.42 15.03 -9.22
N LEU A 621 4.11 15.12 -9.05
CA LEU A 621 3.20 13.98 -9.15
C LEU A 621 2.60 13.94 -10.56
N LEU A 622 2.59 12.77 -11.19
CA LEU A 622 1.90 12.52 -12.44
C LEU A 622 0.88 11.40 -12.21
N MET A 623 -0.40 11.69 -12.42
CA MET A 623 -1.50 10.74 -12.23
C MET A 623 -2.36 10.54 -13.46
N GLY A 624 -2.94 9.34 -13.60
CA GLY A 624 -3.76 8.96 -14.76
C GLY A 624 -4.02 7.45 -14.86
N ASN A 625 -4.59 7.02 -15.99
CA ASN A 625 -4.89 5.61 -16.29
C ASN A 625 -3.76 4.94 -17.12
N SER A 626 -4.07 3.84 -17.81
CA SER A 626 -3.14 3.18 -18.75
C SER A 626 -2.59 4.08 -19.86
N HIS A 627 -3.22 5.24 -20.11
CA HIS A 627 -2.78 6.18 -21.15
C HIS A 627 -1.50 6.91 -20.77
N ILE A 628 -1.18 7.13 -19.49
CA ILE A 628 0.14 7.71 -19.12
C ILE A 628 1.27 6.68 -19.21
N GLN A 629 0.91 5.40 -19.33
CA GLN A 629 1.86 4.31 -19.48
C GLN A 629 2.22 4.10 -20.95
N SER A 630 1.24 4.08 -21.84
CA SER A 630 1.41 3.73 -23.27
C SER A 630 2.36 4.67 -24.02
N PRO A 631 3.18 4.19 -24.99
CA PRO A 631 3.16 2.84 -25.57
C PRO A 631 3.93 1.77 -24.78
N MET A 632 4.68 2.15 -23.74
CA MET A 632 5.45 1.22 -22.92
C MET A 632 4.66 0.73 -21.69
N PRO A 633 4.90 -0.49 -21.17
CA PRO A 633 4.54 -0.74 -19.79
C PRO A 633 5.31 0.24 -18.89
N GLN A 634 4.66 0.77 -17.85
CA GLN A 634 5.31 1.43 -16.71
C GLN A 634 5.72 2.93 -16.85
N GLY A 635 5.13 3.73 -17.75
CA GLY A 635 5.08 5.20 -17.59
C GLY A 635 5.74 6.05 -18.69
N SER A 636 5.31 5.90 -19.95
CA SER A 636 5.88 6.66 -21.07
C SER A 636 5.79 8.17 -20.90
N LEU A 637 4.69 8.70 -20.34
CA LEU A 637 4.55 10.14 -20.13
C LEU A 637 5.55 10.66 -19.08
N ALA A 638 5.79 9.89 -18.01
CA ALA A 638 6.77 10.22 -16.99
C ALA A 638 8.18 10.32 -17.60
N VAL A 639 8.53 9.39 -18.49
CA VAL A 639 9.82 9.40 -19.18
C VAL A 639 9.91 10.53 -20.21
N ALA A 640 8.84 10.78 -20.97
CA ALA A 640 8.76 11.92 -21.89
C ALA A 640 9.03 13.25 -21.15
N LEU A 641 8.39 13.43 -19.98
CA LEU A 641 8.60 14.59 -19.12
C LEU A 641 10.05 14.66 -18.61
N ALA A 642 10.58 13.55 -18.12
CA ALA A 642 11.94 13.50 -17.58
C ALA A 642 13.00 13.85 -18.65
N ARG A 643 12.80 13.36 -19.88
CA ARG A 643 13.67 13.67 -21.02
C ARG A 643 13.67 15.16 -21.38
N LYS A 644 12.50 15.80 -21.34
CA LYS A 644 12.35 17.21 -21.73
C LYS A 644 12.72 18.19 -20.62
N SER A 645 12.35 17.88 -19.38
CA SER A 645 12.49 18.80 -18.25
C SER A 645 13.73 18.53 -17.40
N GLY A 646 14.25 17.30 -17.45
CA GLY A 646 15.26 16.78 -16.55
C GLY A 646 14.70 16.21 -15.25
N TRP A 647 13.43 16.41 -14.90
CA TRP A 647 12.87 15.89 -13.65
C TRP A 647 12.02 14.65 -13.87
N LEU A 648 12.34 13.58 -13.15
CA LEU A 648 11.53 12.36 -13.14
C LEU A 648 10.36 12.55 -12.17
N PRO A 649 9.09 12.44 -12.61
CA PRO A 649 7.96 12.56 -11.70
C PRO A 649 7.73 11.29 -10.89
N HIS A 650 6.99 11.41 -9.79
CA HIS A 650 6.29 10.30 -9.16
C HIS A 650 5.12 9.90 -10.07
N ASN A 651 5.27 8.80 -10.80
CA ASN A 651 4.24 8.26 -11.69
C ASN A 651 3.26 7.39 -10.89
N TYR A 652 2.04 7.88 -10.69
CA TYR A 652 0.99 7.22 -9.92
C TYR A 652 -0.22 6.88 -10.80
N TYR A 653 -0.34 5.63 -11.21
CA TYR A 653 -1.36 5.20 -12.15
C TYR A 653 -2.28 4.13 -11.56
N SER A 654 -3.52 4.08 -12.07
CA SER A 654 -4.39 2.92 -11.88
C SER A 654 -5.07 2.57 -13.20
N GLY A 655 -5.14 1.28 -13.53
CA GLY A 655 -5.80 0.84 -14.76
C GLY A 655 -7.30 1.18 -14.79
N GLY A 656 -7.84 1.40 -15.99
CA GLY A 656 -9.27 1.56 -16.20
C GLY A 656 -9.89 2.76 -15.50
N VAL A 657 -10.91 2.52 -14.67
CA VAL A 657 -11.65 3.55 -13.92
C VAL A 657 -10.94 4.03 -12.66
N GLY A 658 -9.83 3.39 -12.26
CA GLY A 658 -9.17 3.70 -11.00
C GLY A 658 -8.87 5.19 -10.76
N PRO A 659 -8.50 5.99 -11.78
CA PRO A 659 -8.31 7.43 -11.60
C PRO A 659 -9.56 8.22 -11.20
N ALA A 660 -10.76 7.70 -11.50
CA ALA A 660 -12.00 8.34 -11.09
C ALA A 660 -12.29 8.20 -9.59
N TYR A 661 -11.73 7.18 -8.92
CA TYR A 661 -12.12 6.82 -7.55
C TYR A 661 -10.93 6.44 -6.66
N ALA A 662 -10.16 5.43 -7.05
CA ALA A 662 -9.06 4.88 -6.24
C ALA A 662 -7.89 5.86 -6.05
N LEU A 663 -7.49 6.58 -7.10
CA LEU A 663 -6.39 7.55 -6.99
C LEU A 663 -6.76 8.72 -6.06
N PRO A 664 -7.92 9.42 -6.22
CA PRO A 664 -8.33 10.46 -5.28
C PRO A 664 -8.40 9.98 -3.82
N ILE A 665 -8.98 8.80 -3.54
CA ILE A 665 -9.01 8.24 -2.18
C ILE A 665 -7.60 8.04 -1.63
N SER A 666 -6.70 7.47 -2.42
CA SER A 666 -5.34 7.22 -1.97
C SER A 666 -4.58 8.52 -1.69
N LEU A 667 -4.80 9.56 -2.48
CA LEU A 667 -4.25 10.90 -2.21
C LEU A 667 -4.73 11.44 -0.85
N LEU A 668 -6.02 11.26 -0.54
CA LEU A 668 -6.59 11.70 0.73
C LEU A 668 -6.10 10.85 1.92
N MET A 669 -6.17 9.53 1.80
CA MET A 669 -5.93 8.59 2.89
C MET A 669 -4.45 8.35 3.17
N LYS A 670 -3.59 8.48 2.16
CA LYS A 670 -2.14 8.23 2.26
C LYS A 670 -1.34 9.50 1.96
N GLN A 671 -1.71 10.58 2.67
CA GLN A 671 -1.11 11.90 2.52
C GLN A 671 0.43 11.88 2.65
N ASP A 672 0.98 11.07 3.57
CA ASP A 672 2.43 10.93 3.75
C ASP A 672 3.14 10.29 2.55
N GLU A 673 2.48 9.39 1.82
CA GLU A 673 3.07 8.66 0.68
C GLU A 673 2.95 9.48 -0.62
N PHE A 674 1.77 10.06 -0.88
CA PHE A 674 1.48 10.66 -2.18
C PHE A 674 1.45 12.19 -2.20
N ILE A 675 1.25 12.85 -1.05
CA ILE A 675 1.06 14.31 -0.97
C ILE A 675 2.27 15.03 -0.35
N LYS A 676 2.88 14.44 0.68
CA LYS A 676 4.04 15.03 1.34
C LYS A 676 5.21 15.18 0.37
N GLY A 677 5.81 16.36 0.38
CA GLY A 677 6.92 16.74 -0.51
C GLY A 677 6.50 17.15 -1.92
N LYS A 678 5.24 16.98 -2.32
CA LYS A 678 4.77 17.37 -3.67
C LYS A 678 4.55 18.87 -3.79
N ARG A 679 4.65 19.39 -5.01
CA ARG A 679 4.48 20.81 -5.37
C ARG A 679 3.53 21.01 -6.54
N VAL A 680 3.51 20.05 -7.45
CA VAL A 680 2.67 20.08 -8.65
C VAL A 680 2.15 18.68 -8.93
N CYS A 681 0.88 18.60 -9.30
CA CYS A 681 0.22 17.38 -9.72
C CYS A 681 -0.29 17.57 -11.14
N PHE A 682 0.22 16.78 -12.07
CA PHE A 682 -0.33 16.67 -13.41
C PHE A 682 -1.33 15.53 -13.44
N TYR A 683 -2.58 15.81 -13.83
CA TYR A 683 -3.59 14.80 -14.05
C TYR A 683 -3.89 14.67 -15.54
N PHE A 684 -3.50 13.54 -16.12
CA PHE A 684 -3.80 13.20 -17.51
C PHE A 684 -5.24 12.69 -17.64
N PHE A 685 -6.07 13.43 -18.36
CA PHE A 685 -7.53 13.28 -18.35
C PHE A 685 -8.08 13.14 -19.78
N ASN A 686 -8.75 12.03 -20.08
CA ASN A 686 -9.29 11.72 -21.41
C ASN A 686 -10.83 11.66 -21.40
N ALA A 687 -11.49 11.57 -22.56
CA ALA A 687 -12.96 11.59 -22.60
C ALA A 687 -13.58 10.36 -21.91
N PHE A 688 -12.90 9.22 -21.88
CA PHE A 688 -13.35 8.06 -21.10
C PHE A 688 -13.51 8.42 -19.61
N LEU A 689 -12.56 9.13 -19.01
CA LEU A 689 -12.68 9.59 -17.63
C LEU A 689 -13.78 10.65 -17.45
N ALA A 690 -14.01 11.49 -18.46
CA ALA A 690 -15.07 12.50 -18.45
C ALA A 690 -16.49 11.89 -18.40
N GLN A 691 -16.65 10.66 -18.89
CA GLN A 691 -17.91 9.89 -18.87
C GLN A 691 -18.14 9.09 -17.59
N LEU A 692 -17.14 9.02 -16.70
CA LEU A 692 -17.27 8.36 -15.40
C LEU A 692 -17.77 9.35 -14.35
N ASP A 693 -18.39 8.84 -13.30
CA ASP A 693 -18.66 9.63 -12.09
C ASP A 693 -17.40 9.71 -11.25
N LEU A 694 -16.77 10.88 -11.26
CA LEU A 694 -15.57 11.16 -10.50
C LEU A 694 -15.90 11.36 -9.02
N LEU A 695 -15.07 10.84 -8.13
CA LEU A 695 -15.26 10.99 -6.70
C LEU A 695 -15.08 12.45 -6.26
N ASP A 696 -16.13 13.03 -5.67
CA ASP A 696 -16.00 14.27 -4.91
C ASP A 696 -15.31 14.01 -3.56
N LEU A 697 -14.04 14.40 -3.47
CA LEU A 697 -13.23 14.24 -2.26
C LEU A 697 -13.76 15.00 -1.05
N ARG A 698 -14.44 16.14 -1.25
CA ARG A 698 -14.97 16.92 -0.14
C ARG A 698 -16.21 16.23 0.44
N ASP A 699 -17.09 15.73 -0.41
CA ASP A 699 -18.24 14.96 0.07
C ASP A 699 -17.81 13.64 0.72
N PHE A 700 -16.83 12.96 0.14
CA PHE A 700 -16.21 11.77 0.73
C PHE A 700 -15.61 12.05 2.12
N ASP A 701 -14.79 13.10 2.26
CA ASP A 701 -14.20 13.50 3.54
C ASP A 701 -15.26 13.91 4.57
N ARG A 702 -16.30 14.66 4.15
CA ARG A 702 -17.43 15.05 5.00
C ARG A 702 -18.17 13.84 5.54
N LEU A 703 -18.59 12.92 4.66
CA LEU A 703 -19.29 11.70 5.05
C LEU A 703 -18.43 10.87 6.03
N ARG A 704 -17.12 10.77 5.77
CA ARG A 704 -16.16 10.09 6.65
C ARG A 704 -16.09 10.74 8.04
N GLN A 705 -16.02 12.07 8.12
CA GLN A 705 -16.07 12.79 9.40
C GLN A 705 -17.39 12.55 10.13
N GLU A 706 -18.50 12.60 9.41
CA GLU A 706 -19.83 12.44 10.00
C GLU A 706 -20.05 11.02 10.56
N ILE A 707 -19.50 10.00 9.90
CA ILE A 707 -19.56 8.61 10.39
C ILE A 707 -18.47 8.29 11.42
N SER A 708 -17.53 9.19 11.63
CA SER A 708 -16.45 9.03 12.61
C SER A 708 -17.03 8.90 14.02
N GLY A 709 -16.64 7.86 14.75
CA GLY A 709 -17.14 7.63 16.11
C GLY A 709 -18.60 7.13 16.20
N LYS A 710 -19.29 6.94 15.07
CA LYS A 710 -20.68 6.49 15.03
C LYS A 710 -20.82 5.02 15.39
N LYS A 711 -21.89 4.68 16.11
CA LYS A 711 -22.14 3.29 16.52
C LYS A 711 -22.87 2.56 15.39
N VAL A 712 -22.48 1.31 15.16
CA VAL A 712 -23.30 0.40 14.36
C VAL A 712 -24.53 0.07 15.18
N ILE A 713 -25.69 0.53 14.74
CA ILE A 713 -26.97 0.22 15.39
C ILE A 713 -27.51 -1.12 14.89
N PHE A 714 -27.27 -1.43 13.62
CA PHE A 714 -27.80 -2.64 13.02
C PHE A 714 -26.85 -3.19 11.96
N ASP A 715 -26.60 -4.49 12.03
CA ASP A 715 -25.88 -5.24 11.00
C ASP A 715 -26.94 -6.05 10.23
N PHE A 716 -27.12 -5.73 8.95
CA PHE A 716 -28.20 -6.35 8.18
C PHE A 716 -27.78 -7.76 7.79
N PRO A 717 -28.59 -8.79 8.10
CA PRO A 717 -28.32 -10.12 7.61
C PRO A 717 -28.42 -10.09 6.09
N LEU A 718 -27.31 -10.39 5.42
CA LEU A 718 -27.28 -10.69 4.01
C LEU A 718 -27.69 -12.16 3.84
N GLU A 719 -28.94 -12.47 4.18
CA GLU A 719 -29.50 -13.75 3.76
C GLU A 719 -29.45 -13.81 2.23
N PRO A 720 -29.33 -15.01 1.63
CA PRO A 720 -29.50 -15.14 0.19
C PRO A 720 -30.93 -14.67 -0.13
N LEU A 721 -31.05 -13.40 -0.48
CA LEU A 721 -32.20 -12.86 -1.20
C LEU A 721 -32.46 -13.91 -2.27
N LYS A 722 -33.64 -14.56 -2.21
CA LYS A 722 -34.07 -15.59 -3.16
C LYS A 722 -34.17 -14.94 -4.54
N ILE A 723 -33.03 -14.70 -5.15
CA ILE A 723 -32.89 -14.24 -6.50
C ILE A 723 -32.91 -15.53 -7.28
N SER A 724 -33.90 -15.63 -8.17
CA SER A 724 -34.06 -16.76 -9.06
C SER A 724 -32.70 -17.24 -9.54
N ASP A 725 -32.47 -18.56 -9.54
CA ASP A 725 -31.32 -19.24 -10.16
C ASP A 725 -31.24 -19.02 -11.69
N THR A 726 -31.71 -17.87 -12.19
CA THR A 726 -31.50 -17.45 -13.56
C THR A 726 -30.02 -17.21 -13.74
N ARG A 727 -29.38 -18.16 -14.45
CA ARG A 727 -28.02 -17.96 -14.96
C ARG A 727 -27.97 -16.58 -15.62
N PRO A 728 -27.01 -15.73 -15.25
CA PRO A 728 -26.95 -14.39 -15.79
C PRO A 728 -26.80 -14.46 -17.30
N VAL A 729 -27.53 -13.59 -18.00
CA VAL A 729 -27.48 -13.49 -19.47
C VAL A 729 -26.08 -13.08 -19.96
N LEU A 730 -25.29 -12.47 -19.07
CA LEU A 730 -23.90 -12.07 -19.29
C LEU A 730 -23.01 -12.59 -18.19
N SER A 731 -21.91 -13.24 -18.58
CA SER A 731 -20.80 -13.55 -17.70
C SER A 731 -19.57 -12.73 -18.09
N SER A 732 -18.79 -12.35 -17.08
CA SER A 732 -17.46 -11.76 -17.26
C SER A 732 -16.50 -12.61 -16.42
N PRO A 733 -15.37 -13.08 -16.97
CA PRO A 733 -14.40 -13.87 -16.20
C PRO A 733 -14.00 -13.19 -14.88
N ALA A 734 -13.81 -11.87 -14.89
CA ALA A 734 -13.49 -11.10 -13.69
C ALA A 734 -14.65 -11.06 -12.67
N TRP A 735 -15.90 -11.03 -13.14
CA TRP A 735 -17.07 -11.08 -12.25
C TRP A 735 -17.22 -12.44 -11.60
N GLU A 736 -17.08 -13.49 -12.40
CA GLU A 736 -17.14 -14.88 -11.93
C GLU A 736 -15.99 -15.17 -10.95
N GLU A 737 -14.79 -14.63 -11.22
CA GLU A 737 -13.64 -14.71 -10.30
C GLU A 737 -13.95 -14.05 -8.96
N VAL A 738 -14.43 -12.79 -8.96
CA VAL A 738 -14.82 -12.10 -7.72
C VAL A 738 -15.92 -12.87 -7.00
N ARG A 739 -16.91 -13.41 -7.70
CA ARG A 739 -17.97 -14.23 -7.10
C ARG A 739 -17.41 -15.48 -6.42
N ASN A 740 -16.58 -16.22 -7.11
CA ASN A 740 -16.02 -17.48 -6.61
C ASN A 740 -15.05 -17.25 -5.43
N GLN A 741 -14.36 -16.10 -5.39
CA GLN A 741 -13.46 -15.72 -4.31
C GLN A 741 -14.18 -15.21 -3.04
N ASN A 742 -15.47 -14.89 -3.12
CA ASN A 742 -16.23 -14.28 -2.01
C ASN A 742 -17.54 -15.05 -1.76
N PRO A 743 -17.45 -16.32 -1.28
CA PRO A 743 -18.64 -17.16 -1.04
C PRO A 743 -19.54 -16.64 0.09
N ASP A 744 -19.04 -15.70 0.91
CA ASP A 744 -19.76 -15.00 1.98
C ASP A 744 -20.57 -13.79 1.47
N ALA A 745 -20.40 -13.39 0.21
CA ALA A 745 -21.11 -12.28 -0.38
C ALA A 745 -22.37 -12.72 -1.15
N VAL A 746 -23.39 -11.85 -1.14
CA VAL A 746 -24.63 -12.03 -1.91
C VAL A 746 -24.49 -11.31 -3.25
N PHE A 747 -24.63 -12.05 -4.35
CA PHE A 747 -24.56 -11.50 -5.71
C PHE A 747 -25.95 -11.41 -6.32
N LEU A 748 -26.31 -10.23 -6.78
CA LEU A 748 -27.63 -9.90 -7.29
C LEU A 748 -27.62 -9.80 -8.82
N THR A 749 -28.68 -10.33 -9.45
CA THR A 749 -29.04 -10.09 -10.85
C THR A 749 -30.33 -9.28 -10.91
N TYR A 750 -30.47 -8.45 -11.94
CA TYR A 750 -31.74 -7.77 -12.20
C TYR A 750 -32.81 -8.80 -12.57
N PRO A 751 -33.99 -8.77 -11.92
CA PRO A 751 -35.06 -9.70 -12.24
C PRO A 751 -35.59 -9.48 -13.66
N PRO A 752 -36.32 -10.46 -14.22
CA PRO A 752 -36.98 -10.35 -15.52
C PRO A 752 -37.92 -9.13 -15.64
N GLU A 753 -38.53 -8.73 -14.51
CA GLU A 753 -39.45 -7.60 -14.41
C GLU A 753 -38.69 -6.31 -14.03
N LEU A 754 -39.02 -5.18 -14.66
CA LEU A 754 -38.46 -3.85 -14.34
C LEU A 754 -39.02 -3.29 -13.00
N LYS A 755 -38.82 -4.03 -11.90
CA LYS A 755 -39.24 -3.68 -10.56
C LYS A 755 -38.04 -3.44 -9.65
N LEU A 756 -38.23 -2.58 -8.64
CA LEU A 756 -37.24 -2.38 -7.58
C LEU A 756 -36.95 -3.72 -6.90
N VAL A 757 -35.68 -4.02 -6.69
CA VAL A 757 -35.27 -5.25 -5.99
C VAL A 757 -35.03 -4.87 -4.53
N PRO A 758 -35.88 -5.31 -3.58
CA PRO A 758 -35.68 -4.99 -2.18
C PRO A 758 -34.41 -5.69 -1.67
N LEU A 759 -33.46 -4.89 -1.19
CA LEU A 759 -32.29 -5.36 -0.44
C LEU A 759 -32.64 -5.50 1.05
N PHE A 760 -33.46 -4.58 1.54
CA PHE A 760 -34.06 -4.61 2.86
C PHE A 760 -35.38 -3.83 2.86
N SER A 761 -36.38 -4.32 3.58
CA SER A 761 -37.60 -3.57 3.88
C SER A 761 -38.11 -4.00 5.25
N GLY A 762 -38.09 -3.07 6.19
CA GLY A 762 -38.47 -3.37 7.56
C GLY A 762 -38.73 -2.11 8.39
N LYS A 763 -39.13 -2.33 9.64
CA LYS A 763 -39.11 -1.26 10.65
C LYS A 763 -37.67 -0.92 11.01
N LEU A 764 -37.42 0.33 11.33
CA LEU A 764 -36.16 0.75 11.93
C LEU A 764 -35.96 0.00 13.26
N PRO A 765 -34.72 -0.41 13.58
CA PRO A 765 -34.39 -0.99 14.88
C PRO A 765 -34.86 -0.08 16.02
N ALA A 766 -35.33 -0.66 17.13
CA ALA A 766 -35.89 0.10 18.26
C ALA A 766 -34.86 1.06 18.89
N GLU A 767 -33.57 0.77 18.71
CA GLU A 767 -32.43 1.55 19.20
C GLU A 767 -32.17 2.81 18.36
N VAL A 768 -32.81 2.95 17.18
CA VAL A 768 -32.69 4.13 16.32
C VAL A 768 -33.39 5.32 16.96
N LYS A 769 -32.62 6.38 17.21
CA LYS A 769 -33.17 7.68 17.63
C LYS A 769 -33.49 8.53 16.40
N THR A 770 -34.77 8.80 16.14
CA THR A 770 -35.22 9.48 14.90
C THR A 770 -34.80 10.95 14.79
N ASP A 771 -34.31 11.56 15.87
CA ASP A 771 -33.73 12.90 15.91
C ASP A 771 -32.27 12.96 15.43
N LYS A 772 -31.63 11.80 15.19
CA LYS A 772 -30.23 11.71 14.76
C LYS A 772 -30.11 11.27 13.31
N LYS A 773 -29.10 11.81 12.62
CA LYS A 773 -28.72 11.37 11.27
C LYS A 773 -28.36 9.89 11.28
N LEU A 774 -28.80 9.19 10.23
CA LEU A 774 -28.50 7.80 9.96
C LEU A 774 -27.66 7.65 8.71
N TYR A 775 -26.74 6.68 8.72
CA TYR A 775 -25.90 6.36 7.58
C TYR A 775 -25.97 4.86 7.28
N LEU A 776 -25.99 4.54 6.01
CA LEU A 776 -25.90 3.18 5.49
C LEU A 776 -24.49 2.96 4.94
N LEU A 777 -23.76 2.02 5.54
CA LEU A 777 -22.45 1.60 5.09
C LEU A 777 -22.60 0.30 4.28
N LEU A 778 -22.20 0.35 3.01
CA LEU A 778 -22.30 -0.76 2.07
C LEU A 778 -20.91 -1.21 1.63
N SER A 779 -20.54 -2.46 1.89
CA SER A 779 -19.40 -3.09 1.22
C SER A 779 -19.92 -3.79 -0.04
N LEU A 780 -19.70 -3.18 -1.20
CA LEU A 780 -20.24 -3.63 -2.47
C LEU A 780 -19.19 -3.78 -3.57
N THR A 781 -19.49 -4.61 -4.55
CA THR A 781 -18.85 -4.66 -5.87
C THR A 781 -19.95 -4.58 -6.92
N GLN A 782 -19.65 -4.16 -8.14
CA GLN A 782 -20.65 -4.07 -9.21
C GLN A 782 -20.18 -4.70 -10.51
N PHE A 783 -21.14 -5.11 -11.33
CA PHE A 783 -20.82 -5.64 -12.66
C PHE A 783 -20.16 -4.55 -13.51
N PRO A 784 -19.05 -4.86 -14.21
CA PRO A 784 -18.28 -3.86 -14.92
C PRO A 784 -19.05 -3.22 -16.08
N GLY A 785 -18.76 -1.94 -16.34
CA GLY A 785 -19.27 -1.16 -17.46
C GLY A 785 -20.70 -0.69 -17.31
N ARG A 786 -21.28 -0.77 -16.11
CA ARG A 786 -22.67 -0.39 -15.86
C ARG A 786 -22.81 0.50 -14.63
N PRO A 787 -23.57 1.61 -14.73
CA PRO A 787 -23.96 2.35 -13.55
C PRO A 787 -24.92 1.51 -12.71
N VAL A 788 -24.81 1.65 -11.40
CA VAL A 788 -25.73 1.03 -10.44
C VAL A 788 -26.38 2.15 -9.65
N TRP A 789 -27.65 1.97 -9.31
CA TRP A 789 -28.39 2.91 -8.49
C TRP A 789 -29.00 2.18 -7.30
N ILE A 790 -28.76 2.70 -6.11
CA ILE A 790 -29.35 2.20 -4.85
C ILE A 790 -30.32 3.26 -4.34
N ALA A 791 -31.56 2.88 -4.08
CA ALA A 791 -32.54 3.74 -3.43
C ALA A 791 -32.58 3.44 -1.93
N VAL A 792 -32.54 4.48 -1.11
CA VAL A 792 -32.76 4.39 0.35
C VAL A 792 -33.94 5.29 0.69
N ASN A 793 -35.04 4.71 1.16
CA ASN A 793 -36.31 5.42 1.39
C ASN A 793 -36.70 6.30 0.18
N GLY A 794 -36.56 5.76 -1.03
CA GLY A 794 -36.89 6.43 -2.29
C GLY A 794 -35.83 7.40 -2.84
N LYS A 795 -34.87 7.87 -2.02
CA LYS A 795 -33.75 8.70 -2.50
C LYS A 795 -32.73 7.83 -3.23
N ARG A 796 -32.46 8.17 -4.49
CA ARG A 796 -31.54 7.42 -5.35
C ARG A 796 -30.09 7.92 -5.19
N TYR A 797 -29.19 6.96 -5.02
CA TYR A 797 -27.75 7.15 -4.95
C TYR A 797 -27.12 6.48 -6.16
N HIS A 798 -26.29 7.23 -6.88
CA HIS A 798 -25.53 6.69 -7.99
C HIS A 798 -24.26 6.03 -7.46
N ILE A 799 -23.99 4.82 -7.95
CA ILE A 799 -22.84 4.01 -7.60
C ILE A 799 -21.95 3.94 -8.84
N SER A 800 -20.80 4.63 -8.78
CA SER A 800 -19.97 5.00 -9.93
C SER A 800 -19.53 3.80 -10.76
N LEU A 801 -19.53 3.95 -12.09
CA LEU A 801 -19.18 2.91 -13.05
C LEU A 801 -17.77 2.34 -12.81
N VAL A 802 -17.62 1.02 -12.92
CA VAL A 802 -16.32 0.35 -12.80
C VAL A 802 -15.95 -0.42 -14.07
N LYS A 803 -14.67 -0.45 -14.47
CA LYS A 803 -14.19 -1.27 -15.62
C LYS A 803 -13.98 -2.74 -15.25
N ALA A 804 -13.67 -3.00 -13.99
CA ALA A 804 -13.52 -4.33 -13.42
C ALA A 804 -14.18 -4.34 -12.03
N PRO A 805 -14.77 -5.46 -11.60
CA PRO A 805 -15.36 -5.57 -10.28
C PRO A 805 -14.27 -5.52 -9.20
N PHE A 806 -14.47 -4.67 -8.20
CA PHE A 806 -13.65 -4.61 -7.00
C PHE A 806 -14.54 -4.25 -5.80
N TRP A 807 -14.16 -4.71 -4.61
CA TRP A 807 -14.87 -4.37 -3.39
C TRP A 807 -14.56 -2.95 -2.96
N ARG A 808 -15.60 -2.19 -2.64
CA ARG A 808 -15.50 -0.84 -2.07
C ARG A 808 -16.57 -0.58 -1.04
N THR A 809 -16.29 0.39 -0.19
CA THR A 809 -17.19 0.85 0.87
C THR A 809 -17.89 2.12 0.43
N GLU A 810 -19.21 2.08 0.27
CA GLU A 810 -20.07 3.24 0.02
C GLU A 810 -20.75 3.68 1.32
N ILE A 811 -20.88 4.99 1.50
CA ILE A 811 -21.56 5.60 2.65
C ILE A 811 -22.72 6.40 2.10
N LEU A 812 -23.94 5.98 2.40
CA LEU A 812 -25.17 6.64 1.94
C LEU A 812 -25.89 7.26 3.14
N GLU A 813 -26.32 8.51 3.02
CA GLU A 813 -27.19 9.11 4.03
C GLU A 813 -28.58 8.45 3.97
N VAL A 814 -29.18 8.14 5.12
CA VAL A 814 -30.51 7.53 5.16
C VAL A 814 -31.54 8.64 5.38
N PRO A 815 -32.36 9.02 4.38
CA PRO A 815 -33.41 9.99 4.62
C PRO A 815 -34.49 9.34 5.49
N LEU A 816 -34.76 9.94 6.65
CA LEU A 816 -35.79 9.46 7.56
C LEU A 816 -37.17 9.85 7.02
N SER A 817 -38.00 8.84 6.74
CA SER A 817 -39.41 9.01 6.38
C SER A 817 -40.26 8.02 7.20
N GLY A 818 -40.50 8.37 8.47
CA GLY A 818 -41.25 7.52 9.41
C GLY A 818 -40.40 6.44 10.09
N ASP A 819 -41.05 5.36 10.53
CA ASP A 819 -40.45 4.25 11.28
C ASP A 819 -39.95 3.10 10.38
N ARG A 820 -39.94 3.28 9.06
CA ARG A 820 -39.53 2.27 8.09
C ARG A 820 -38.25 2.63 7.36
N LEU A 821 -37.47 1.60 7.06
CA LEU A 821 -36.30 1.66 6.21
C LEU A 821 -36.49 0.72 5.03
N THR A 822 -36.43 1.27 3.83
CA THR A 822 -36.35 0.53 2.57
C THR A 822 -35.01 0.81 1.91
N ILE A 823 -34.37 -0.26 1.48
CA ILE A 823 -33.13 -0.23 0.71
C ILE A 823 -33.38 -1.09 -0.51
N GLU A 824 -33.26 -0.50 -1.69
CA GLU A 824 -33.68 -1.12 -2.94
C GLU A 824 -32.62 -0.92 -4.02
N LEU A 825 -32.35 -1.95 -4.80
CA LEU A 825 -31.59 -1.81 -6.03
C LEU A 825 -32.57 -1.34 -7.13
N VAL A 826 -32.27 -0.18 -7.72
CA VAL A 826 -33.09 0.43 -8.78
C VAL A 826 -33.01 -0.44 -10.05
N PRO A 827 -34.14 -0.69 -10.74
CA PRO A 827 -34.18 -1.60 -11.89
C PRO A 827 -33.14 -1.26 -12.95
N GLY A 828 -32.47 -2.28 -13.46
CA GLY A 828 -31.57 -2.22 -14.61
C GLY A 828 -32.04 -3.16 -15.71
N LYS A 829 -31.12 -3.56 -16.59
CA LYS A 829 -31.46 -4.46 -17.69
C LYS A 829 -31.77 -5.87 -17.17
N PRO A 830 -32.96 -6.45 -17.43
CA PRO A 830 -33.34 -7.75 -16.91
C PRO A 830 -32.35 -8.89 -17.22
N GLY A 831 -32.09 -9.76 -16.25
CA GLY A 831 -31.20 -10.93 -16.34
C GLY A 831 -29.70 -10.61 -16.25
N TRP A 832 -29.33 -9.35 -16.03
CA TRP A 832 -27.94 -8.93 -15.95
C TRP A 832 -27.45 -8.93 -14.51
N PRO A 833 -26.18 -9.32 -14.24
CA PRO A 833 -25.60 -9.09 -12.92
C PRO A 833 -25.57 -7.59 -12.60
N ALA A 834 -25.87 -7.26 -11.35
CA ALA A 834 -25.94 -5.89 -10.88
C ALA A 834 -24.81 -5.60 -9.88
N VAL A 835 -24.92 -6.18 -8.68
CA VAL A 835 -24.01 -5.93 -7.55
C VAL A 835 -23.71 -7.18 -6.76
N GLY A 836 -22.55 -7.22 -6.12
CA GLY A 836 -22.24 -8.12 -5.01
C GLY A 836 -22.24 -7.30 -3.72
N LEU A 837 -22.85 -7.82 -2.67
CA LEU A 837 -22.92 -7.20 -1.35
C LEU A 837 -22.26 -8.14 -0.34
N ARG A 838 -21.28 -7.64 0.40
CA ARG A 838 -20.60 -8.39 1.46
C ARG A 838 -20.97 -7.90 2.85
N GLN A 839 -21.37 -6.64 2.96
CA GLN A 839 -21.73 -6.04 4.24
C GLN A 839 -22.72 -4.91 4.01
N MET A 840 -23.71 -4.80 4.90
CA MET A 840 -24.63 -3.68 4.97
C MET A 840 -24.83 -3.35 6.45
N LYS A 841 -24.56 -2.11 6.86
CA LYS A 841 -24.66 -1.66 8.26
C LYS A 841 -25.36 -0.32 8.38
N LEU A 842 -26.16 -0.16 9.43
CA LEU A 842 -26.78 1.11 9.82
C LEU A 842 -25.96 1.75 10.95
N LEU A 843 -25.61 3.02 10.78
CA LEU A 843 -24.84 3.80 11.75
C LEU A 843 -25.61 5.04 12.22
N GLN A 844 -25.36 5.46 13.46
CA GLN A 844 -25.97 6.66 14.08
C GLN A 844 -25.07 7.37 15.08
#